data_AF-A0A0F7SCY8-F1
#
_entry.id   AF-A0A0F7SCY8-F1
#
_cell.length_a   1.000
_cell.length_b   1.000
_cell.length_c   1.000
_cell.angle_alpha   90.00
_cell.angle_beta   90.00
_cell.angle_gamma   90.00
#
_symmetry.space_group_name_H-M   'P 1'
#
loop_
_entity.id
_entity.type
_entity.pdbx_description
1 polymer ?
#
loop_
_entity_poly.entity_id
_entity_poly.type
_entity_poly.pdbx_seq_one_letter_code
_entity_poly.pdbx_strand_id
1 'polypeptide(L)'
;MRSSTSALVASLASALLLARTACAQINLSPATNPSSAGSVISNTINPSYAGFGIEPSDLFIYTGTTSANQLTFNLLSNLANYTGAPPHIRVGGNAGDTMLYDQSVTAYALEQNPSASGQGNARPSDYYLFGDNYFKVMNYFPKNTPITYGLNLAYQGSDALQRIVQQAGAAFDNIGSGGNGSKLYSLEIGNEPDLYIDLGYRSSSWSPTDFGNEWASRAEAIYNQTLKSRGVSSDFFEVACTATTASKNGQPFRIANLVGNTQGVAADNGIYVAGWNQHDYYYYVGVSGYNLTMSLLLDLSQTVKQFGEWANQVGQSLVTGKPYYLREMGSVGPNGLTGISETFGNALWTLNFFFYAASIKVDSVQMHMTQYSIAAPWQTNNFNNQGPHVRPTYYAWAAWAQIIGPTCNAQIAPITLNNQPSSYNNRLGAYAVYRGTTLTSVVMINTQPYYSYSGNPSYQNFVISLPSLAGQTVYLSVLYANGVDSTNNVQWNGISYERSGTGQPTTVNGTQWTMNVGSDGTLTVPVRDSQVVVASTVRLGQEAVNTKNCQSFISSTAASNSGSGSGTGTSGGKPAPTFKSTTGFKSDLPLSMTAIIAIAAGGGVLLIALLGLFIWCCVRSCKKSNRRKARAAAILKAPPRHDDHPLLERDPAEESYASYPAYGGKSYEASPALKGWDSPMTSVSHQHHVLPSQSYNQMQPAYEYAPQYNQHTPQMMHSPAPQQAHFQHNYVQNPYQTYANSHSGHGYSQSGHSHGHGYAGGRAF
;
A
#
# COMPACT_ATOMS: atom_id res chain seq x y z
N MET A 1 32.08 -18.44 18.39
CA MET A 1 32.60 -17.32 17.57
C MET A 1 33.70 -17.84 16.65
N ARG A 2 33.54 -17.73 15.33
CA ARG A 2 34.59 -17.74 14.28
C ARG A 2 33.98 -17.05 13.04
N SER A 3 34.80 -16.57 12.12
CA SER A 3 34.48 -15.41 11.26
C SER A 3 33.66 -15.70 10.01
N SER A 4 32.44 -15.14 9.94
CA SER A 4 31.62 -15.09 8.71
C SER A 4 31.98 -13.93 7.75
N THR A 5 32.92 -13.06 8.13
CA THR A 5 33.25 -11.82 7.40
C THR A 5 33.89 -12.02 6.03
N SER A 6 34.47 -13.20 5.75
CA SER A 6 35.20 -13.46 4.50
C SER A 6 34.31 -13.58 3.26
N ALA A 7 33.02 -13.91 3.41
CA ALA A 7 32.10 -14.10 2.27
C ALA A 7 31.76 -12.79 1.55
N LEU A 8 31.81 -11.66 2.25
CA LEU A 8 31.38 -10.34 1.74
C LEU A 8 32.45 -9.62 0.90
N VAL A 9 33.71 -10.05 0.98
CA VAL A 9 34.81 -9.50 0.15
C VAL A 9 34.83 -10.18 -1.23
N ALA A 10 34.47 -11.46 -1.29
CA ALA A 10 34.49 -12.24 -2.53
C ALA A 10 33.34 -11.89 -3.49
N SER A 11 32.15 -11.54 -2.99
CA SER A 11 30.94 -11.38 -3.83
C SER A 11 31.00 -10.25 -4.85
N LEU A 12 31.76 -9.18 -4.59
CA LEU A 12 31.97 -8.07 -5.53
C LEU A 12 33.36 -8.09 -6.20
N ALA A 13 34.36 -8.76 -5.61
CA ALA A 13 35.68 -8.91 -6.24
C ALA A 13 35.72 -10.05 -7.28
N SER A 14 35.11 -11.21 -6.99
CA SER A 14 35.15 -12.37 -7.90
C SER A 14 34.26 -12.22 -9.13
N ALA A 15 33.31 -11.28 -9.13
CA ALA A 15 32.44 -10.97 -10.27
C ALA A 15 33.21 -10.42 -11.49
N LEU A 16 34.47 -9.99 -11.33
CA LEU A 16 35.29 -9.40 -12.40
C LEU A 16 36.07 -10.42 -13.25
N LEU A 17 36.09 -11.71 -12.88
CA LEU A 17 37.10 -12.65 -13.39
C LEU A 17 36.61 -14.02 -13.91
N LEU A 18 35.30 -14.32 -13.91
CA LEU A 18 34.79 -15.62 -14.40
C LEU A 18 33.62 -15.48 -15.38
N ALA A 19 33.67 -16.30 -16.43
CA ALA A 19 32.63 -16.57 -17.45
C ALA A 19 32.05 -15.35 -18.22
N ARG A 20 32.65 -15.04 -19.39
CA ARG A 20 31.99 -14.23 -20.43
C ARG A 20 30.94 -15.03 -21.21
N THR A 21 29.81 -15.36 -20.58
CA THR A 21 28.55 -15.39 -21.33
C THR A 21 28.01 -13.96 -21.34
N ALA A 22 27.74 -13.41 -22.52
CA ALA A 22 27.29 -12.02 -22.65
C ALA A 22 25.80 -11.91 -22.27
N CYS A 23 25.51 -11.82 -20.97
CA CYS A 23 24.20 -11.43 -20.47
C CYS A 23 23.78 -10.11 -21.13
N ALA A 24 22.60 -10.07 -21.75
CA ALA A 24 22.13 -8.91 -22.50
C ALA A 24 22.13 -7.66 -21.60
N GLN A 25 22.84 -6.61 -22.02
CA GLN A 25 22.96 -5.37 -21.25
C GLN A 25 21.68 -4.54 -21.36
N ILE A 26 21.14 -4.12 -20.22
CA ILE A 26 19.90 -3.34 -20.16
C ILE A 26 20.24 -1.86 -20.14
N ASN A 27 19.83 -1.16 -21.20
CA ASN A 27 20.18 0.23 -21.38
C ASN A 27 19.16 1.15 -20.71
N LEU A 28 19.62 1.90 -19.71
CA LEU A 28 18.90 2.95 -19.00
C LEU A 28 19.32 4.33 -19.53
N SER A 29 18.34 5.16 -19.84
CA SER A 29 18.54 6.58 -20.14
C SER A 29 17.63 7.40 -19.23
N PRO A 30 18.02 7.67 -17.97
CA PRO A 30 17.27 8.56 -17.10
C PRO A 30 17.18 9.96 -17.71
N ALA A 31 16.04 10.62 -17.51
CA ALA A 31 15.96 12.04 -17.86
C ALA A 31 16.92 12.84 -16.95
N THR A 32 17.47 13.96 -17.44
CA THR A 32 18.52 14.69 -16.70
C THR A 32 17.96 15.53 -15.56
N ASN A 33 16.68 15.88 -15.65
CA ASN A 33 15.95 16.74 -14.71
C ASN A 33 14.44 16.45 -14.76
N PRO A 34 13.64 16.87 -13.75
CA PRO A 34 12.20 16.64 -13.70
C PRO A 34 11.41 17.04 -14.96
N SER A 35 11.72 18.18 -15.58
CA SER A 35 10.98 18.68 -16.76
C SER A 35 11.19 17.82 -18.00
N SER A 36 12.35 17.15 -18.10
CA SER A 36 12.66 16.21 -19.18
C SER A 36 12.05 14.81 -18.99
N ALA A 37 11.46 14.50 -17.83
CA ALA A 37 10.79 13.22 -17.57
C ALA A 37 9.36 13.13 -18.14
N GLY A 38 8.82 14.24 -18.67
CA GLY A 38 7.48 14.28 -19.27
C GLY A 38 6.34 14.17 -18.25
N SER A 39 5.25 13.51 -18.63
CA SER A 39 4.03 13.42 -17.81
C SER A 39 4.08 12.35 -16.71
N VAL A 40 5.01 11.38 -16.80
CA VAL A 40 5.16 10.23 -15.90
C VAL A 40 6.22 10.53 -14.85
N ILE A 41 5.94 11.55 -14.04
CA ILE A 41 6.76 11.96 -12.89
C ILE A 41 5.84 12.20 -11.70
N SER A 42 6.28 11.83 -10.50
CA SER A 42 5.53 12.02 -9.26
C SER A 42 5.27 13.50 -8.96
N ASN A 43 4.29 13.75 -8.09
CA ASN A 43 4.23 14.98 -7.30
C ASN A 43 5.50 15.11 -6.42
N THR A 44 5.72 16.26 -5.77
CA THR A 44 6.84 16.37 -4.81
C THR A 44 6.61 15.41 -3.64
N ILE A 45 7.53 14.48 -3.43
CA ILE A 45 7.38 13.43 -2.43
C ILE A 45 7.38 14.02 -1.02
N ASN A 46 6.28 13.79 -0.30
CA ASN A 46 6.16 14.13 1.11
C ASN A 46 7.19 13.32 1.93
N PRO A 47 7.99 13.94 2.83
CA PRO A 47 8.87 13.23 3.77
C PRO A 47 8.20 12.10 4.56
N SER A 48 6.89 12.19 4.79
CA SER A 48 6.07 11.20 5.51
C SER A 48 5.39 10.16 4.60
N TYR A 49 5.68 10.15 3.29
CA TYR A 49 4.98 9.40 2.24
C TYR A 49 4.69 7.94 2.56
N ALA A 50 5.76 7.18 2.87
CA ALA A 50 5.70 5.76 3.18
C ALA A 50 5.45 5.60 4.67
N GLY A 51 4.19 5.34 5.02
CA GLY A 51 3.71 5.26 6.39
C GLY A 51 3.06 3.92 6.71
N PHE A 52 2.21 3.93 7.74
CA PHE A 52 1.60 2.74 8.32
C PHE A 52 0.11 2.99 8.66
N GLY A 53 -0.74 2.01 8.39
CA GLY A 53 -2.11 1.93 8.89
C GLY A 53 -2.14 1.02 10.12
N ILE A 54 -2.77 1.45 11.22
CA ILE A 54 -2.86 0.70 12.46
C ILE A 54 -4.32 0.45 12.79
N GLU A 55 -4.68 -0.82 12.91
CA GLU A 55 -6.02 -1.25 13.32
C GLU A 55 -6.34 -0.68 14.72
N PRO A 56 -7.50 -0.03 14.95
CA PRO A 56 -7.80 0.64 16.20
C PRO A 56 -7.76 -0.25 17.46
N SER A 57 -8.07 -1.54 17.35
CA SER A 57 -7.94 -2.49 18.47
C SER A 57 -6.50 -2.68 18.94
N ASP A 58 -5.53 -2.40 18.08
CA ASP A 58 -4.14 -2.79 18.26
C ASP A 58 -3.24 -1.57 18.59
N LEU A 59 -3.79 -0.36 18.61
CA LEU A 59 -3.04 0.89 18.83
C LEU A 59 -2.10 0.79 20.05
N PHE A 60 -2.61 0.30 21.18
CA PHE A 60 -1.85 0.16 22.43
C PHE A 60 -0.64 -0.76 22.32
N ILE A 61 -0.63 -1.76 21.43
CA ILE A 61 0.54 -2.63 21.26
C ILE A 61 1.66 -1.91 20.49
N TYR A 62 1.31 -0.97 19.63
CA TYR A 62 2.25 -0.19 18.83
C TYR A 62 2.71 1.10 19.51
N THR A 63 1.87 1.75 20.31
CA THR A 63 2.22 2.96 21.07
C THR A 63 2.79 2.67 22.45
N GLY A 64 2.33 1.60 23.13
CA GLY A 64 2.42 1.47 24.59
C GLY A 64 1.29 2.22 25.31
N THR A 65 1.28 2.17 26.65
CA THR A 65 0.16 2.67 27.48
C THR A 65 0.60 3.72 28.51
N THR A 66 1.55 3.40 29.40
CA THR A 66 2.13 4.34 30.37
C THR A 66 3.54 4.82 29.98
N SER A 67 4.13 4.20 28.96
CA SER A 67 5.39 4.57 28.33
C SER A 67 5.37 4.14 26.86
N ALA A 68 6.25 4.74 26.05
CA ALA A 68 6.35 4.43 24.64
C ALA A 68 6.82 2.99 24.38
N ASN A 69 6.25 2.32 23.38
CA ASN A 69 6.84 1.11 22.83
C ASN A 69 8.18 1.47 22.16
N GLN A 70 9.29 1.16 22.85
CA GLN A 70 10.62 1.61 22.43
C GLN A 70 11.04 1.06 21.06
N LEU A 71 10.58 -0.15 20.67
CA LEU A 71 10.86 -0.72 19.36
C LEU A 71 10.18 0.11 18.26
N THR A 72 8.87 0.36 18.38
CA THR A 72 8.14 1.24 17.45
C THR A 72 8.76 2.64 17.42
N PHE A 73 9.02 3.25 18.59
CA PHE A 73 9.59 4.60 18.67
C PHE A 73 10.93 4.71 17.93
N ASN A 74 11.84 3.74 18.14
CA ASN A 74 13.13 3.70 17.45
C ASN A 74 12.95 3.55 15.94
N LEU A 75 12.12 2.59 15.50
CA LEU A 75 11.90 2.30 14.08
C LEU A 75 11.28 3.49 13.33
N LEU A 76 10.32 4.20 13.93
CA LEU A 76 9.76 5.42 13.34
C LEU A 76 10.75 6.60 13.39
N SER A 77 11.56 6.71 14.45
CA SER A 77 12.58 7.77 14.59
C SER A 77 13.71 7.63 13.57
N ASN A 78 14.13 6.42 13.23
CA ASN A 78 15.12 6.19 12.17
C ASN A 78 14.65 6.77 10.83
N LEU A 79 13.40 6.51 10.46
CA LEU A 79 12.80 7.00 9.22
C LEU A 79 12.70 8.54 9.24
N ALA A 80 12.30 9.11 10.37
CA ALA A 80 12.27 10.56 10.59
C ALA A 80 13.66 11.21 10.42
N ASN A 81 14.72 10.55 10.88
CA ASN A 81 16.10 11.03 10.73
C ASN A 81 16.59 11.00 9.27
N TYR A 82 16.01 10.16 8.40
CA TYR A 82 16.40 10.06 6.99
C TYR A 82 15.63 10.99 6.06
N THR A 83 14.36 11.33 6.35
CA THR A 83 13.54 12.24 5.52
C THR A 83 13.31 13.62 6.14
N GLY A 84 13.62 13.82 7.42
CA GLY A 84 13.38 15.06 8.16
C GLY A 84 11.97 15.19 8.79
N ALA A 85 11.07 14.22 8.60
CA ALA A 85 9.80 14.14 9.30
C ALA A 85 9.36 12.68 9.51
N PRO A 86 8.63 12.33 10.60
CA PRO A 86 8.22 10.95 10.82
C PRO A 86 7.25 10.45 9.74
N PRO A 87 7.22 9.13 9.47
CA PRO A 87 6.23 8.52 8.59
C PRO A 87 4.80 8.79 9.07
N HIS A 88 3.86 8.91 8.11
CA HIS A 88 2.45 9.16 8.42
C HIS A 88 1.79 7.91 9.01
N ILE A 89 1.03 8.06 10.10
CA ILE A 89 0.26 6.97 10.71
C ILE A 89 -1.24 7.23 10.45
N ARG A 90 -1.93 6.23 9.89
CA ARG A 90 -3.40 6.19 9.90
C ARG A 90 -3.83 5.29 11.05
N VAL A 91 -4.79 5.73 11.86
CA VAL A 91 -5.43 4.90 12.90
C VAL A 91 -6.90 4.77 12.52
N GLY A 92 -7.23 3.62 11.98
CA GLY A 92 -8.49 3.32 11.29
C GLY A 92 -8.43 1.90 10.73
N GLY A 93 -9.59 1.36 10.38
CA GLY A 93 -9.78 -0.07 10.10
C GLY A 93 -11.18 -0.49 10.58
N ASN A 94 -11.50 -1.77 10.41
CA ASN A 94 -12.84 -2.30 10.68
C ASN A 94 -13.27 -2.17 12.16
N ALA A 95 -12.33 -2.13 13.11
CA ALA A 95 -12.63 -1.87 14.52
C ALA A 95 -13.11 -0.43 14.78
N GLY A 96 -12.70 0.54 13.96
CA GLY A 96 -13.07 1.97 14.14
C GLY A 96 -14.58 2.22 14.04
N ASP A 97 -15.27 1.45 13.21
CA ASP A 97 -16.74 1.45 13.07
C ASP A 97 -17.45 0.56 14.11
N THR A 98 -16.72 -0.02 15.08
CA THR A 98 -17.26 -0.77 16.23
C THR A 98 -16.98 -0.10 17.58
N MET A 99 -16.41 1.10 17.57
CA MET A 99 -15.92 1.81 18.75
C MET A 99 -16.67 3.14 18.93
N LEU A 100 -17.18 3.41 20.14
CA LEU A 100 -17.73 4.71 20.53
C LEU A 100 -16.83 5.40 21.55
N TYR A 101 -16.69 6.71 21.39
CA TYR A 101 -16.05 7.55 22.40
C TYR A 101 -16.97 7.72 23.62
N ASP A 102 -16.39 7.56 24.81
CA ASP A 102 -17.00 7.89 26.08
C ASP A 102 -15.94 8.44 27.05
N GLN A 103 -16.12 9.68 27.51
CA GLN A 103 -15.13 10.36 28.36
C GLN A 103 -14.98 9.72 29.76
N SER A 104 -15.94 8.90 30.19
CA SER A 104 -15.83 8.17 31.47
C SER A 104 -14.79 7.05 31.44
N VAL A 105 -14.44 6.52 30.25
CA VAL A 105 -13.47 5.43 30.09
C VAL A 105 -12.04 5.98 30.21
N THR A 106 -11.49 5.89 31.43
CA THR A 106 -10.12 6.33 31.74
C THR A 106 -9.07 5.21 31.62
N ALA A 107 -9.45 3.99 31.25
CA ALA A 107 -8.53 2.89 31.03
C ALA A 107 -7.65 3.10 29.79
N TYR A 108 -6.48 2.44 29.77
CA TYR A 108 -5.67 2.24 28.56
C TYR A 108 -6.07 0.94 27.88
N ALA A 109 -7.36 0.82 27.54
CA ALA A 109 -7.99 -0.36 26.98
C ALA A 109 -9.17 0.04 26.08
N LEU A 110 -9.68 -0.91 25.29
CA LEU A 110 -11.03 -0.85 24.76
C LEU A 110 -11.92 -1.68 25.68
N GLU A 111 -12.91 -1.05 26.31
CA GLU A 111 -13.86 -1.73 27.19
C GLU A 111 -15.04 -2.23 26.35
N GLN A 112 -15.50 -3.48 26.54
CA GLN A 112 -16.67 -3.96 25.82
C GLN A 112 -17.92 -3.25 26.34
N ASN A 113 -18.73 -2.67 25.46
CA ASN A 113 -19.99 -2.02 25.81
C ASN A 113 -20.97 -3.06 26.41
N PRO A 114 -21.39 -2.91 27.68
CA PRO A 114 -22.28 -3.86 28.35
C PRO A 114 -23.75 -3.75 27.88
N SER A 115 -24.07 -2.80 27.01
CA SER A 115 -25.42 -2.57 26.46
C SER A 115 -25.36 -2.17 24.99
N ALA A 116 -24.49 -2.83 24.22
CA ALA A 116 -24.38 -2.68 22.78
C ALA A 116 -25.73 -2.92 22.07
N SER A 117 -26.06 -2.04 21.13
CA SER A 117 -27.36 -1.88 20.49
C SER A 117 -27.29 -1.48 19.01
N GLY A 118 -26.08 -1.17 18.52
CA GLY A 118 -25.80 -0.83 17.13
C GLY A 118 -26.04 -2.02 16.18
N GLN A 119 -26.22 -1.70 14.90
CA GLN A 119 -26.32 -2.72 13.84
C GLN A 119 -24.96 -3.38 13.59
N GLY A 120 -24.96 -4.60 13.02
CA GLY A 120 -23.75 -5.30 12.61
C GLY A 120 -23.84 -6.82 12.73
N ASN A 121 -23.38 -7.54 11.70
CA ASN A 121 -23.49 -9.00 11.58
C ASN A 121 -22.52 -9.77 12.49
N ALA A 122 -21.27 -9.33 12.57
CA ALA A 122 -20.21 -10.00 13.34
C ALA A 122 -19.90 -9.30 14.67
N ARG A 123 -19.99 -7.97 14.69
CA ARG A 123 -19.93 -7.11 15.88
C ARG A 123 -20.88 -5.91 15.66
N PRO A 124 -21.62 -5.46 16.68
CA PRO A 124 -22.41 -4.24 16.57
C PRO A 124 -21.51 -2.99 16.47
N SER A 125 -22.01 -1.93 15.85
CA SER A 125 -21.24 -0.69 15.65
C SER A 125 -20.93 0.11 16.93
N ASP A 126 -21.45 -0.32 18.08
CA ASP A 126 -21.14 0.20 19.42
C ASP A 126 -20.52 -0.84 20.36
N TYR A 127 -19.85 -1.88 19.83
CA TYR A 127 -19.28 -2.99 20.59
C TYR A 127 -18.23 -2.59 21.66
N TYR A 128 -17.44 -1.55 21.40
CA TYR A 128 -16.39 -1.06 22.29
C TYR A 128 -16.61 0.39 22.73
N LEU A 129 -16.18 0.71 23.95
CA LEU A 129 -16.08 2.06 24.52
C LEU A 129 -14.61 2.42 24.77
N PHE A 130 -14.25 3.69 24.56
CA PHE A 130 -12.91 4.22 24.82
C PHE A 130 -12.95 5.73 25.13
N GLY A 131 -11.97 6.22 25.90
CA GLY A 131 -11.87 7.64 26.27
C GLY A 131 -10.52 8.27 25.98
N ASP A 132 -10.27 9.45 26.57
CA ASP A 132 -9.12 10.34 26.29
C ASP A 132 -7.75 9.64 26.22
N ASN A 133 -7.53 8.61 27.03
CA ASN A 133 -6.24 7.93 27.12
C ASN A 133 -5.88 7.13 25.86
N TYR A 134 -6.87 6.71 25.06
CA TYR A 134 -6.66 6.12 23.73
C TYR A 134 -6.03 7.13 22.75
N PHE A 135 -6.37 8.41 22.84
CA PHE A 135 -5.75 9.45 22.02
C PHE A 135 -4.35 9.84 22.53
N LYS A 136 -4.17 9.92 23.85
CA LYS A 136 -2.89 10.34 24.46
C LYS A 136 -1.73 9.42 24.11
N VAL A 137 -1.95 8.11 23.97
CA VAL A 137 -0.87 7.18 23.61
C VAL A 137 -0.30 7.43 22.21
N MET A 138 -1.05 8.07 21.30
CA MET A 138 -0.51 8.51 20.00
C MET A 138 0.62 9.54 20.15
N ASN A 139 0.74 10.21 21.30
CA ASN A 139 1.84 11.14 21.59
C ASN A 139 3.15 10.44 21.97
N TYR A 140 3.15 9.11 22.12
CA TYR A 140 4.36 8.30 22.22
C TYR A 140 5.03 8.01 20.86
N PHE A 141 4.41 8.35 19.73
CA PHE A 141 5.12 8.37 18.44
C PHE A 141 6.08 9.59 18.36
N PRO A 142 7.09 9.57 17.47
CA PRO A 142 8.06 10.67 17.33
C PRO A 142 7.43 12.05 17.09
N LYS A 143 8.16 13.11 17.45
CA LYS A 143 7.61 14.47 17.43
C LYS A 143 7.27 14.93 16.01
N ASN A 144 6.05 15.46 15.84
CA ASN A 144 5.40 15.80 14.56
C ASN A 144 4.97 14.61 13.69
N THR A 145 4.83 13.39 14.23
CA THR A 145 4.20 12.28 13.48
C THR A 145 2.79 12.69 13.03
N PRO A 146 2.48 12.74 11.72
CA PRO A 146 1.15 13.10 11.24
C PRO A 146 0.20 11.90 11.39
N ILE A 147 -0.97 12.16 11.99
CA ILE A 147 -2.01 11.18 12.29
C ILE A 147 -3.25 11.48 11.44
N THR A 148 -3.71 10.50 10.65
CA THR A 148 -5.09 10.47 10.16
C THR A 148 -5.88 9.55 11.08
N TYR A 149 -7.05 10.00 11.56
CA TYR A 149 -7.84 9.25 12.53
C TYR A 149 -9.28 8.99 12.07
N GLY A 150 -9.71 7.73 12.14
CA GLY A 150 -11.05 7.28 11.77
C GLY A 150 -12.11 7.52 12.85
N LEU A 151 -13.26 8.04 12.40
CA LEU A 151 -14.46 8.29 13.19
C LEU A 151 -15.56 7.30 12.82
N ASN A 152 -16.34 6.85 13.80
CA ASN A 152 -17.39 5.84 13.60
C ASN A 152 -18.58 6.44 12.83
N LEU A 153 -18.83 5.93 11.62
CA LEU A 153 -20.00 6.24 10.79
C LEU A 153 -21.03 5.10 10.83
N ALA A 154 -20.60 3.85 11.05
CA ALA A 154 -21.48 2.69 11.08
C ALA A 154 -22.55 2.79 12.18
N TYR A 155 -22.30 3.51 13.28
CA TYR A 155 -23.26 3.71 14.36
C TYR A 155 -24.44 4.61 13.97
N GLN A 156 -25.65 4.12 14.19
CA GLN A 156 -26.93 4.79 13.88
C GLN A 156 -27.82 5.03 15.12
N GLY A 157 -27.23 5.08 16.32
CA GLY A 157 -27.94 5.52 17.52
C GLY A 157 -28.48 6.95 17.41
N SER A 158 -29.49 7.29 18.20
CA SER A 158 -30.08 8.65 18.21
C SER A 158 -29.10 9.73 18.67
N ASP A 159 -28.03 9.35 19.37
CA ASP A 159 -26.90 10.19 19.78
C ASP A 159 -25.69 10.11 18.82
N ALA A 160 -25.76 9.39 17.70
CA ALA A 160 -24.60 9.17 16.81
C ALA A 160 -23.95 10.47 16.32
N LEU A 161 -24.73 11.51 16.03
CA LEU A 161 -24.22 12.83 15.64
C LEU A 161 -23.50 13.55 16.80
N GLN A 162 -23.93 13.32 18.04
CA GLN A 162 -23.25 13.82 19.24
C GLN A 162 -21.97 13.03 19.51
N ARG A 163 -22.02 11.68 19.47
CA ARG A 163 -20.87 10.79 19.68
C ARG A 163 -19.72 11.11 18.74
N ILE A 164 -19.98 11.26 17.44
CA ILE A 164 -18.93 11.50 16.45
C ILE A 164 -18.29 12.91 16.59
N VAL A 165 -19.08 13.91 16.99
CA VAL A 165 -18.58 15.27 17.29
C VAL A 165 -17.74 15.28 18.56
N GLN A 166 -18.16 14.56 19.61
CA GLN A 166 -17.39 14.37 20.84
C GLN A 166 -16.07 13.61 20.58
N GLN A 167 -16.11 12.54 19.78
CA GLN A 167 -14.94 11.76 19.36
C GLN A 167 -13.94 12.63 18.59
N ALA A 168 -14.41 13.45 17.64
CA ALA A 168 -13.57 14.40 16.90
C ALA A 168 -13.00 15.49 17.83
N GLY A 169 -13.79 15.99 18.79
CA GLY A 169 -13.32 16.94 19.81
C GLY A 169 -12.18 16.38 20.65
N ALA A 170 -12.37 15.18 21.21
CA ALA A 170 -11.35 14.50 22.01
C ALA A 170 -10.09 14.16 21.19
N ALA A 171 -10.21 13.86 19.89
CA ALA A 171 -9.07 13.71 19.00
C ALA A 171 -8.25 15.00 18.90
N PHE A 172 -8.88 16.16 18.69
CA PHE A 172 -8.21 17.46 18.67
C PHE A 172 -7.60 17.87 20.02
N ASP A 173 -8.27 17.56 21.12
CA ASP A 173 -7.88 18.03 22.45
C ASP A 173 -6.76 17.17 23.07
N ASN A 174 -6.58 15.92 22.61
CA ASN A 174 -5.57 15.00 23.11
C ASN A 174 -4.40 14.72 22.14
N ILE A 175 -4.62 14.61 20.81
CA ILE A 175 -3.54 14.29 19.86
C ILE A 175 -2.65 15.53 19.66
N GLY A 176 -1.36 15.40 19.98
CA GLY A 176 -0.39 16.51 20.00
C GLY A 176 -0.47 17.41 21.24
N SER A 177 -1.32 17.06 22.22
CA SER A 177 -1.40 17.77 23.50
C SER A 177 -0.03 17.84 24.21
N GLY A 178 0.25 18.95 24.87
CA GLY A 178 1.57 19.23 25.46
C GLY A 178 2.69 19.60 24.47
N GLY A 179 2.40 19.69 23.16
CA GLY A 179 3.34 20.17 22.14
C GLY A 179 4.54 19.27 21.87
N ASN A 180 4.50 18.02 22.36
CA ASN A 180 5.50 16.98 22.19
C ASN A 180 4.78 15.67 21.83
N GLY A 181 5.21 15.00 20.76
CA GLY A 181 4.51 13.86 20.17
C GLY A 181 3.87 14.20 18.83
N SER A 182 2.78 13.51 18.50
CA SER A 182 2.09 13.52 17.21
C SER A 182 1.37 14.83 16.85
N LYS A 183 0.76 14.87 15.66
CA LYS A 183 -0.15 15.93 15.20
C LYS A 183 -1.32 15.30 14.44
N LEU A 184 -2.55 15.68 14.78
CA LEU A 184 -3.73 15.36 13.97
C LEU A 184 -3.61 16.10 12.62
N TYR A 185 -3.62 15.34 11.52
CA TYR A 185 -3.41 15.80 10.15
C TYR A 185 -4.73 15.89 9.37
N SER A 186 -5.61 14.89 9.56
CA SER A 186 -6.93 14.79 8.94
C SER A 186 -7.81 13.78 9.69
N LEU A 187 -9.09 13.74 9.34
CA LEU A 187 -10.07 12.79 9.87
C LEU A 187 -10.65 11.92 8.73
N GLU A 188 -10.90 10.65 9.00
CA GLU A 188 -11.73 9.77 8.16
C GLU A 188 -13.11 9.62 8.83
N ILE A 189 -14.18 9.47 8.04
CA ILE A 189 -15.55 9.26 8.54
C ILE A 189 -16.05 7.94 7.95
N GLY A 190 -16.08 6.90 8.78
CA GLY A 190 -16.33 5.51 8.38
C GLY A 190 -15.09 4.81 7.81
N ASN A 191 -15.15 3.48 7.84
CA ASN A 191 -14.20 2.56 7.23
C ASN A 191 -14.93 1.60 6.31
N GLU A 192 -14.55 1.55 5.03
CA GLU A 192 -15.06 0.60 4.05
C GLU A 192 -16.61 0.62 3.90
N PRO A 193 -17.20 1.80 3.59
CA PRO A 193 -18.65 1.97 3.46
C PRO A 193 -19.26 1.17 2.30
N ASP A 194 -18.44 0.65 1.38
CA ASP A 194 -18.80 -0.32 0.34
C ASP A 194 -19.04 -1.74 0.88
N LEU A 195 -18.61 -2.03 2.12
CA LEU A 195 -18.87 -3.28 2.84
C LEU A 195 -20.06 -3.20 3.81
N TYR A 196 -20.65 -2.02 4.05
CA TYR A 196 -21.67 -1.82 5.09
C TYR A 196 -22.93 -2.71 4.95
N ILE A 197 -23.24 -3.19 3.74
CA ILE A 197 -24.31 -4.18 3.50
C ILE A 197 -23.87 -5.56 4.01
N ASP A 198 -22.70 -6.03 3.59
CA ASP A 198 -22.15 -7.35 3.93
C ASP A 198 -21.80 -7.46 5.44
N LEU A 199 -21.38 -6.34 6.04
CA LEU A 199 -21.13 -6.19 7.48
C LEU A 199 -22.41 -5.98 8.30
N GLY A 200 -23.57 -5.74 7.66
CA GLY A 200 -24.86 -5.58 8.34
C GLY A 200 -25.04 -4.24 9.08
N TYR A 201 -24.25 -3.22 8.73
CA TYR A 201 -24.40 -1.86 9.27
C TYR A 201 -25.46 -1.04 8.53
N ARG A 202 -25.83 -1.41 7.31
CA ARG A 202 -26.85 -0.75 6.47
C ARG A 202 -27.70 -1.77 5.73
N SER A 203 -28.90 -1.37 5.30
CA SER A 203 -29.80 -2.21 4.49
C SER A 203 -29.23 -2.48 3.09
N SER A 204 -29.77 -3.51 2.42
CA SER A 204 -29.43 -3.86 1.03
C SER A 204 -29.77 -2.80 -0.02
N SER A 205 -30.42 -1.70 0.37
CA SER A 205 -30.68 -0.51 -0.45
C SER A 205 -29.58 0.55 -0.40
N TRP A 206 -28.55 0.38 0.45
CA TRP A 206 -27.46 1.33 0.67
C TRP A 206 -26.71 1.67 -0.61
N SER A 207 -26.56 2.96 -0.89
CA SER A 207 -25.91 3.49 -2.09
C SER A 207 -24.81 4.51 -1.77
N PRO A 208 -23.94 4.85 -2.74
CA PRO A 208 -22.97 5.94 -2.61
C PRO A 208 -23.62 7.31 -2.32
N THR A 209 -24.90 7.49 -2.68
CA THR A 209 -25.67 8.69 -2.36
C THR A 209 -26.05 8.73 -0.89
N ASP A 210 -26.49 7.62 -0.31
CA ASP A 210 -26.82 7.52 1.12
C ASP A 210 -25.57 7.71 1.97
N PHE A 211 -24.47 7.03 1.61
CA PHE A 211 -23.15 7.25 2.18
C PHE A 211 -22.73 8.72 2.10
N GLY A 212 -22.79 9.33 0.92
CA GLY A 212 -22.37 10.72 0.74
C GLY A 212 -23.18 11.69 1.60
N ASN A 213 -24.49 11.47 1.71
CA ASN A 213 -25.39 12.28 2.52
C ASN A 213 -25.12 12.12 4.03
N GLU A 214 -24.93 10.88 4.52
CA GLU A 214 -24.54 10.66 5.92
C GLU A 214 -23.15 11.24 6.22
N TRP A 215 -22.16 10.99 5.37
CA TRP A 215 -20.79 11.50 5.47
C TRP A 215 -20.76 13.04 5.54
N ALA A 216 -21.47 13.71 4.63
CA ALA A 216 -21.53 15.18 4.59
C ALA A 216 -22.23 15.76 5.83
N SER A 217 -23.31 15.13 6.29
CA SER A 217 -23.98 15.48 7.55
C SER A 217 -23.02 15.39 8.75
N ARG A 218 -22.12 14.41 8.79
CA ARG A 218 -21.11 14.31 9.85
C ARG A 218 -20.01 15.36 9.68
N ALA A 219 -19.48 15.53 8.48
CA ALA A 219 -18.44 16.52 8.17
C ALA A 219 -18.88 17.95 8.50
N GLU A 220 -20.11 18.34 8.14
CA GLU A 220 -20.70 19.64 8.49
C GLU A 220 -20.85 19.82 10.01
N ALA A 221 -21.36 18.81 10.72
CA ALA A 221 -21.58 18.88 12.15
C ALA A 221 -20.25 18.98 12.92
N ILE A 222 -19.25 18.19 12.54
CA ILE A 222 -17.88 18.24 13.09
C ILE A 222 -17.21 19.57 12.72
N TYR A 223 -17.38 20.07 11.49
CA TYR A 223 -16.85 21.38 11.10
C TYR A 223 -17.40 22.51 11.99
N ASN A 224 -18.73 22.62 12.07
CA ASN A 224 -19.37 23.72 12.79
C ASN A 224 -19.17 23.67 14.31
N GLN A 225 -19.06 22.48 14.91
CA GLN A 225 -18.94 22.32 16.37
C GLN A 225 -17.48 22.18 16.85
N THR A 226 -16.59 21.60 16.04
CA THR A 226 -15.22 21.25 16.47
C THR A 226 -14.12 22.04 15.75
N LEU A 227 -14.13 22.13 14.42
CA LEU A 227 -13.01 22.69 13.63
C LEU A 227 -13.05 24.21 13.58
N LYS A 228 -14.24 24.78 13.29
CA LYS A 228 -14.47 26.21 13.08
C LYS A 228 -14.10 27.07 14.29
N SER A 229 -14.39 26.56 15.50
CA SER A 229 -14.00 27.19 16.78
C SER A 229 -12.50 27.07 17.08
N ARG A 230 -11.82 26.05 16.53
CA ARG A 230 -10.36 25.83 16.62
C ARG A 230 -9.58 26.51 15.47
N GLY A 231 -10.24 27.24 14.57
CA GLY A 231 -9.62 27.90 13.42
C GLY A 231 -9.15 26.95 12.31
N VAL A 232 -9.61 25.70 12.32
CA VAL A 232 -9.28 24.69 11.31
C VAL A 232 -10.18 24.87 10.09
N SER A 233 -9.61 24.61 8.90
CA SER A 233 -10.35 24.69 7.63
C SER A 233 -11.48 23.64 7.57
N SER A 234 -12.45 23.84 6.68
CA SER A 234 -13.49 22.85 6.43
C SER A 234 -12.95 21.59 5.75
N ASP A 235 -11.95 21.75 4.87
CA ASP A 235 -11.31 20.64 4.17
C ASP A 235 -10.27 19.92 5.04
N PHE A 236 -10.80 19.12 5.97
CA PHE A 236 -10.00 18.32 6.91
C PHE A 236 -10.31 16.81 6.83
N PHE A 237 -11.22 16.40 5.94
CA PHE A 237 -11.72 15.03 5.88
C PHE A 237 -11.21 14.27 4.66
N GLU A 238 -10.83 13.01 4.85
CA GLU A 238 -10.46 12.09 3.77
C GLU A 238 -11.60 11.08 3.50
N VAL A 239 -11.81 10.75 2.23
CA VAL A 239 -13.02 10.07 1.73
C VAL A 239 -12.69 9.26 0.47
N ALA A 240 -13.23 8.06 0.21
CA ALA A 240 -14.30 7.36 0.93
C ALA A 240 -13.82 6.15 1.74
N CYS A 241 -12.50 5.90 1.83
CA CYS A 241 -11.93 4.83 2.66
C CYS A 241 -12.47 3.42 2.29
N THR A 242 -12.65 3.17 0.98
CA THR A 242 -13.36 1.98 0.46
C THR A 242 -12.45 0.78 0.26
N ALA A 243 -13.02 -0.44 0.36
CA ALA A 243 -12.27 -1.68 0.38
C ALA A 243 -11.83 -2.19 -1.02
N THR A 244 -12.62 -1.92 -2.07
CA THR A 244 -12.36 -2.27 -3.49
C THR A 244 -11.99 -3.72 -3.76
N THR A 245 -10.76 -4.15 -3.51
CA THR A 245 -10.28 -5.51 -3.81
C THR A 245 -10.91 -6.55 -2.89
N ALA A 246 -11.44 -6.13 -1.74
CA ALA A 246 -12.29 -6.98 -0.89
C ALA A 246 -13.73 -7.12 -1.42
N SER A 247 -14.24 -6.22 -2.28
CA SER A 247 -15.65 -6.28 -2.72
C SER A 247 -15.98 -5.66 -4.08
N LYS A 248 -16.72 -6.46 -4.87
CA LYS A 248 -17.45 -6.03 -6.08
C LYS A 248 -18.36 -4.80 -5.88
N ASN A 249 -18.72 -4.47 -4.64
CA ASN A 249 -19.58 -3.34 -4.28
C ASN A 249 -18.82 -2.00 -4.22
N GLY A 250 -17.49 -1.99 -4.31
CA GLY A 250 -16.66 -0.77 -4.23
C GLY A 250 -16.72 0.15 -5.47
N GLN A 251 -17.00 -0.40 -6.65
CA GLN A 251 -17.04 0.36 -7.92
C GLN A 251 -18.08 1.51 -7.94
N PRO A 252 -19.28 1.36 -7.35
CA PRO A 252 -20.18 2.48 -7.09
C PRO A 252 -19.55 3.69 -6.34
N PHE A 253 -18.57 3.49 -5.46
CA PHE A 253 -18.00 4.54 -4.59
C PHE A 253 -16.77 5.26 -5.17
N ARG A 254 -16.54 5.16 -6.49
CA ARG A 254 -15.44 5.84 -7.20
C ARG A 254 -15.62 7.36 -7.24
N ILE A 255 -14.51 8.10 -7.37
CA ILE A 255 -14.47 9.59 -7.34
C ILE A 255 -15.49 10.19 -8.31
N ALA A 256 -15.53 9.74 -9.56
CA ALA A 256 -16.48 10.25 -10.56
C ALA A 256 -17.96 10.09 -10.16
N ASN A 257 -18.32 9.09 -9.36
CA ASN A 257 -19.69 8.89 -8.88
C ASN A 257 -19.98 9.77 -7.66
N LEU A 258 -19.05 9.83 -6.70
CA LEU A 258 -19.16 10.68 -5.50
C LEU A 258 -19.13 12.19 -5.81
N VAL A 259 -18.55 12.58 -6.96
CA VAL A 259 -18.56 13.97 -7.47
C VAL A 259 -19.66 14.20 -8.51
N GLY A 260 -20.12 13.15 -9.20
CA GLY A 260 -21.25 13.21 -10.13
C GLY A 260 -22.59 13.49 -9.42
N ASN A 261 -22.72 13.07 -8.16
CA ASN A 261 -23.74 13.58 -7.26
C ASN A 261 -23.31 14.96 -6.71
N THR A 262 -24.10 16.02 -6.95
CA THR A 262 -23.83 17.38 -6.42
C THR A 262 -24.27 17.55 -4.96
N GLN A 263 -24.84 16.52 -4.36
CA GLN A 263 -25.13 16.40 -2.93
C GLN A 263 -24.17 15.38 -2.28
N GLY A 264 -24.18 15.29 -0.95
CA GLY A 264 -23.28 14.40 -0.22
C GLY A 264 -21.82 14.85 -0.30
N VAL A 265 -20.90 13.97 -0.70
CA VAL A 265 -19.44 14.23 -0.67
C VAL A 265 -19.04 15.51 -1.43
N ALA A 266 -19.73 15.83 -2.53
CA ALA A 266 -19.48 17.04 -3.33
C ALA A 266 -20.39 18.24 -2.99
N ALA A 267 -21.13 18.18 -1.88
CA ALA A 267 -21.89 19.33 -1.37
C ALA A 267 -20.98 20.56 -1.21
N ASP A 268 -21.51 21.74 -1.53
CA ASP A 268 -20.78 23.00 -1.62
C ASP A 268 -19.47 22.91 -2.44
N ASN A 269 -19.50 22.12 -3.53
CA ASN A 269 -18.36 21.81 -4.38
C ASN A 269 -17.20 21.11 -3.61
N GLY A 270 -17.54 20.20 -2.69
CA GLY A 270 -16.57 19.39 -1.96
C GLY A 270 -15.82 20.13 -0.86
N ILE A 271 -16.45 21.13 -0.24
CA ILE A 271 -15.82 22.07 0.72
C ILE A 271 -15.19 21.39 1.95
N TYR A 272 -15.56 20.14 2.23
CA TYR A 272 -15.07 19.33 3.36
C TYR A 272 -13.94 18.35 3.00
N VAL A 273 -13.66 18.12 1.71
CA VAL A 273 -12.73 17.08 1.26
C VAL A 273 -11.29 17.60 1.26
N ALA A 274 -10.44 17.08 2.16
CA ALA A 274 -8.99 17.32 2.16
C ALA A 274 -8.27 16.49 1.08
N GLY A 275 -8.71 15.25 0.87
CA GLY A 275 -8.09 14.31 -0.07
C GLY A 275 -8.93 13.06 -0.30
N TRP A 276 -8.61 12.33 -1.36
CA TRP A 276 -9.26 11.08 -1.70
C TRP A 276 -8.49 9.90 -1.10
N ASN A 277 -9.16 9.03 -0.35
CA ASN A 277 -8.61 7.81 0.25
C ASN A 277 -9.27 6.56 -0.35
N GLN A 278 -8.43 5.60 -0.73
CA GLN A 278 -8.79 4.29 -1.26
C GLN A 278 -7.98 3.20 -0.52
N HIS A 279 -8.61 2.08 -0.15
CA HIS A 279 -7.87 0.91 0.33
C HIS A 279 -7.59 -0.07 -0.81
N ASP A 280 -6.53 -0.88 -0.67
CA ASP A 280 -6.23 -2.01 -1.55
C ASP A 280 -5.30 -3.04 -0.88
N TYR A 281 -5.41 -4.29 -1.31
CA TYR A 281 -4.40 -5.31 -1.05
C TYR A 281 -4.07 -6.02 -2.36
N TYR A 282 -2.78 -6.14 -2.71
CA TYR A 282 -2.36 -6.82 -3.95
C TYR A 282 -2.88 -8.27 -4.03
N TYR A 283 -2.97 -8.91 -2.86
CA TYR A 283 -3.66 -10.17 -2.66
C TYR A 283 -4.46 -10.11 -1.36
N TYR A 284 -5.63 -10.75 -1.32
CA TYR A 284 -6.44 -10.86 -0.11
C TYR A 284 -6.90 -12.31 0.08
N VAL A 285 -6.44 -12.95 1.16
CA VAL A 285 -6.73 -14.35 1.49
C VAL A 285 -8.25 -14.55 1.63
N GLY A 286 -8.80 -15.49 0.87
CA GLY A 286 -10.24 -15.80 0.84
C GLY A 286 -11.07 -14.97 -0.15
N VAL A 287 -10.49 -13.94 -0.80
CA VAL A 287 -11.18 -13.11 -1.82
C VAL A 287 -10.49 -13.17 -3.18
N SER A 288 -9.15 -13.13 -3.23
CA SER A 288 -8.39 -13.25 -4.49
C SER A 288 -8.56 -14.63 -5.11
N GLY A 289 -9.17 -14.71 -6.30
CA GLY A 289 -9.51 -15.96 -7.00
C GLY A 289 -8.34 -16.71 -7.66
N TYR A 290 -7.13 -16.63 -7.10
CA TYR A 290 -5.92 -17.32 -7.57
C TYR A 290 -5.03 -17.69 -6.38
N ASN A 291 -4.06 -18.58 -6.55
CA ASN A 291 -3.07 -18.85 -5.51
C ASN A 291 -1.88 -17.90 -5.64
N LEU A 292 -1.54 -17.15 -4.59
CA LEU A 292 -0.33 -16.34 -4.57
C LEU A 292 0.92 -17.22 -4.45
N THR A 293 1.94 -16.92 -5.25
CA THR A 293 3.29 -17.47 -5.11
C THR A 293 4.30 -16.32 -5.02
N MET A 294 5.49 -16.60 -4.47
CA MET A 294 6.59 -15.62 -4.47
C MET A 294 6.96 -15.18 -5.90
N SER A 295 6.90 -16.11 -6.86
CA SER A 295 7.11 -15.81 -8.28
C SER A 295 6.03 -14.88 -8.84
N LEU A 296 4.78 -14.98 -8.39
CA LEU A 296 3.70 -14.09 -8.85
C LEU A 296 3.77 -12.70 -8.21
N LEU A 297 4.05 -12.61 -6.90
CA LEU A 297 4.25 -11.34 -6.20
C LEU A 297 5.39 -10.51 -6.81
N LEU A 298 6.47 -11.19 -7.21
CA LEU A 298 7.67 -10.56 -7.77
C LEU A 298 7.61 -10.32 -9.29
N ASP A 299 6.46 -10.56 -9.94
CA ASP A 299 6.19 -10.12 -11.32
C ASP A 299 5.63 -8.70 -11.27
N LEU A 300 6.48 -7.73 -11.62
CA LEU A 300 6.17 -6.30 -11.48
C LEU A 300 4.99 -5.89 -12.38
N SER A 301 4.72 -6.62 -13.46
CA SER A 301 3.58 -6.34 -14.34
C SER A 301 2.23 -6.60 -13.67
N GLN A 302 2.16 -7.48 -12.67
CA GLN A 302 0.90 -7.76 -11.96
C GLN A 302 0.46 -6.54 -11.12
N THR A 303 1.43 -5.87 -10.47
CA THR A 303 1.18 -4.62 -9.74
C THR A 303 0.70 -3.53 -10.71
N VAL A 304 1.38 -3.35 -11.84
CA VAL A 304 0.98 -2.38 -12.89
C VAL A 304 -0.41 -2.69 -13.45
N LYS A 305 -0.75 -3.97 -13.63
CA LYS A 305 -2.03 -4.44 -14.18
C LYS A 305 -3.20 -4.21 -13.21
N GLN A 306 -3.02 -4.49 -11.92
CA GLN A 306 -4.02 -4.17 -10.90
C GLN A 306 -4.24 -2.66 -10.82
N PHE A 307 -3.15 -1.89 -10.65
CA PHE A 307 -3.22 -0.45 -10.42
C PHE A 307 -3.63 0.39 -11.64
N GLY A 308 -3.98 -0.22 -12.78
CA GLY A 308 -4.61 0.50 -13.89
C GLY A 308 -5.89 1.24 -13.49
N GLU A 309 -6.70 0.65 -12.60
CA GLU A 309 -7.92 1.31 -12.08
C GLU A 309 -7.59 2.46 -11.10
N TRP A 310 -6.63 2.25 -10.20
CA TRP A 310 -6.15 3.27 -9.27
C TRP A 310 -5.48 4.44 -10.01
N ALA A 311 -4.77 4.19 -11.11
CA ALA A 311 -4.24 5.23 -11.99
C ALA A 311 -5.35 6.04 -12.67
N ASN A 312 -6.50 5.42 -13.01
CA ASN A 312 -7.68 6.17 -13.43
C ASN A 312 -8.28 6.99 -12.27
N GLN A 313 -8.33 6.46 -11.04
CA GLN A 313 -8.78 7.23 -9.87
C GLN A 313 -7.86 8.42 -9.56
N VAL A 314 -6.53 8.30 -9.65
CA VAL A 314 -5.61 9.45 -9.58
C VAL A 314 -5.85 10.42 -10.74
N GLY A 315 -6.18 9.91 -11.94
CA GLY A 315 -6.66 10.73 -13.05
C GLY A 315 -7.91 11.56 -12.71
N GLN A 316 -8.81 11.03 -11.87
CA GLN A 316 -10.01 11.71 -11.38
C GLN A 316 -9.68 12.68 -10.21
N SER A 317 -8.79 12.32 -9.27
CA SER A 317 -8.37 13.22 -8.19
C SER A 317 -7.72 14.50 -8.74
N LEU A 318 -6.86 14.38 -9.76
CA LEU A 318 -6.21 15.51 -10.45
C LEU A 318 -7.21 16.46 -11.15
N VAL A 319 -8.41 15.99 -11.52
CA VAL A 319 -9.52 16.84 -12.02
C VAL A 319 -10.13 17.62 -10.86
N THR A 320 -10.41 16.97 -9.73
CA THR A 320 -10.91 17.63 -8.51
C THR A 320 -9.88 18.57 -7.88
N GLY A 321 -8.59 18.41 -8.18
CA GLY A 321 -7.49 19.19 -7.59
C GLY A 321 -7.15 18.81 -6.16
N LYS A 322 -7.70 17.71 -5.63
CA LYS A 322 -7.39 17.16 -4.30
C LYS A 322 -6.44 15.96 -4.43
N PRO A 323 -5.53 15.73 -3.46
CA PRO A 323 -4.56 14.63 -3.48
C PRO A 323 -5.23 13.25 -3.41
N TYR A 324 -4.46 12.20 -3.71
CA TYR A 324 -4.92 10.80 -3.65
C TYR A 324 -4.00 9.95 -2.77
N TYR A 325 -4.60 9.22 -1.82
CA TYR A 325 -3.91 8.47 -0.78
C TYR A 325 -4.35 7.01 -0.76
N LEU A 326 -3.45 6.13 -0.33
CA LEU A 326 -3.76 4.76 0.05
C LEU A 326 -3.57 4.63 1.56
N ARG A 327 -4.63 4.84 2.36
CA ARG A 327 -4.50 4.83 3.83
C ARG A 327 -4.55 3.44 4.46
N GLU A 328 -5.05 2.45 3.72
CA GLU A 328 -4.97 1.03 4.07
C GLU A 328 -4.48 0.24 2.86
N MET A 329 -3.19 -0.10 2.84
CA MET A 329 -2.53 -0.82 1.75
C MET A 329 -1.89 -2.12 2.24
N GLY A 330 -1.77 -3.14 1.39
CA GLY A 330 -0.90 -4.29 1.71
C GLY A 330 -0.52 -5.15 0.52
N SER A 331 0.55 -5.94 0.66
CA SER A 331 0.85 -6.99 -0.32
C SER A 331 -0.09 -8.19 -0.19
N VAL A 332 -0.42 -8.55 1.04
CA VAL A 332 -1.23 -9.71 1.38
C VAL A 332 -2.11 -9.40 2.59
N GLY A 333 -3.39 -9.12 2.34
CA GLY A 333 -4.41 -9.02 3.38
C GLY A 333 -4.99 -10.39 3.74
N PRO A 334 -5.65 -10.54 4.90
CA PRO A 334 -5.74 -9.53 5.97
C PRO A 334 -4.58 -9.61 6.97
N ASN A 335 -4.08 -10.81 7.28
CA ASN A 335 -2.96 -11.03 8.22
C ASN A 335 -1.65 -11.50 7.53
N GLY A 336 -1.57 -11.46 6.20
CA GLY A 336 -0.46 -12.01 5.44
C GLY A 336 -0.56 -13.52 5.15
N LEU A 337 0.45 -14.03 4.45
CA LEU A 337 0.61 -15.43 4.02
C LEU A 337 2.06 -15.88 4.25
N THR A 338 2.22 -16.96 5.02
CA THR A 338 3.51 -17.51 5.49
C THR A 338 4.38 -17.97 4.31
N GLY A 339 5.69 -17.75 4.40
CA GLY A 339 6.65 -17.96 3.32
C GLY A 339 6.61 -16.89 2.23
N ILE A 340 5.81 -15.83 2.42
CA ILE A 340 5.74 -14.68 1.51
C ILE A 340 5.79 -13.38 2.31
N SER A 341 4.79 -13.09 3.14
CA SER A 341 4.57 -11.77 3.73
C SER A 341 5.64 -11.32 4.71
N GLU A 342 6.21 -12.27 5.46
CA GLU A 342 7.26 -12.04 6.46
C GLU A 342 8.68 -12.05 5.87
N THR A 343 8.82 -12.15 4.54
CA THR A 343 10.09 -12.46 3.87
C THR A 343 10.71 -11.26 3.14
N PHE A 344 11.99 -11.39 2.80
CA PHE A 344 12.71 -10.42 1.98
C PHE A 344 12.09 -10.21 0.59
N GLY A 345 11.43 -11.21 0.01
CA GLY A 345 10.67 -11.04 -1.24
C GLY A 345 9.56 -9.99 -1.12
N ASN A 346 8.84 -9.97 0.01
CA ASN A 346 7.85 -8.93 0.26
C ASN A 346 8.48 -7.54 0.46
N ALA A 347 9.72 -7.46 0.99
CA ALA A 347 10.47 -6.21 1.07
C ALA A 347 10.85 -5.65 -0.32
N LEU A 348 11.22 -6.53 -1.26
CA LEU A 348 11.48 -6.15 -2.66
C LEU A 348 10.20 -5.64 -3.35
N TRP A 349 9.07 -6.33 -3.17
CA TRP A 349 7.77 -5.86 -3.68
C TRP A 349 7.40 -4.50 -3.08
N THR A 350 7.46 -4.36 -1.75
CA THR A 350 7.08 -3.14 -1.03
C THR A 350 7.89 -1.92 -1.48
N LEU A 351 9.21 -2.09 -1.68
CA LEU A 351 10.06 -0.99 -2.16
C LEU A 351 9.72 -0.60 -3.60
N ASN A 352 9.51 -1.56 -4.51
CA ASN A 352 9.03 -1.24 -5.87
C ASN A 352 7.65 -0.57 -5.84
N PHE A 353 6.75 -1.03 -4.98
CA PHE A 353 5.39 -0.50 -4.86
C PHE A 353 5.40 1.00 -4.53
N PHE A 354 6.22 1.45 -3.57
CA PHE A 354 6.32 2.88 -3.27
C PHE A 354 6.80 3.72 -4.47
N PHE A 355 7.79 3.25 -5.23
CA PHE A 355 8.25 3.95 -6.45
C PHE A 355 7.16 3.96 -7.55
N TYR A 356 6.47 2.85 -7.75
CA TYR A 356 5.40 2.73 -8.73
C TYR A 356 4.20 3.63 -8.37
N ALA A 357 3.68 3.53 -7.15
CA ALA A 357 2.57 4.35 -6.65
C ALA A 357 2.88 5.86 -6.74
N ALA A 358 4.10 6.27 -6.38
CA ALA A 358 4.55 7.64 -6.55
C ALA A 358 4.61 8.06 -8.03
N SER A 359 5.06 7.18 -8.94
CA SER A 359 5.14 7.49 -10.38
C SER A 359 3.77 7.72 -11.03
N ILE A 360 2.71 7.07 -10.53
CA ILE A 360 1.32 7.30 -10.96
C ILE A 360 0.62 8.43 -10.18
N LYS A 361 1.33 9.12 -9.27
CA LYS A 361 0.86 10.25 -8.44
C LYS A 361 -0.16 9.90 -7.34
N VAL A 362 -0.02 8.72 -6.73
CA VAL A 362 -0.44 8.57 -5.33
C VAL A 362 0.47 9.45 -4.47
N ASP A 363 -0.09 10.23 -3.55
CA ASP A 363 0.61 11.23 -2.71
C ASP A 363 1.05 10.70 -1.33
N SER A 364 0.48 9.57 -0.87
CA SER A 364 0.88 8.89 0.37
C SER A 364 0.40 7.43 0.38
N VAL A 365 1.17 6.54 1.02
CA VAL A 365 0.86 5.11 1.17
C VAL A 365 1.10 4.66 2.61
N GLN A 366 0.06 4.16 3.27
CA GLN A 366 0.11 3.59 4.61
C GLN A 366 -0.16 2.08 4.51
N MET A 367 0.87 1.25 4.74
CA MET A 367 0.65 -0.20 4.75
C MET A 367 0.00 -0.61 6.07
N HIS A 368 -1.09 -1.37 6.00
CA HIS A 368 -1.85 -1.78 7.19
C HIS A 368 -1.11 -2.83 8.01
N MET A 369 -1.27 -2.74 9.32
CA MET A 369 -0.63 -3.63 10.28
C MET A 369 -1.53 -3.85 11.50
N THR A 370 -1.86 -5.14 11.70
CA THR A 370 -2.48 -5.68 12.92
C THR A 370 -1.40 -6.41 13.72
N GLN A 371 -1.64 -6.60 15.02
CA GLN A 371 -0.75 -7.35 15.92
C GLN A 371 -0.57 -8.82 15.51
N TYR A 372 -1.45 -9.34 14.64
CA TYR A 372 -1.42 -10.71 14.11
C TYR A 372 -0.89 -10.77 12.67
N SER A 373 -0.72 -9.63 12.00
CA SER A 373 -0.30 -9.58 10.60
C SER A 373 1.18 -9.86 10.45
N ILE A 374 1.52 -10.99 9.83
CA ILE A 374 2.91 -11.35 9.54
C ILE A 374 3.52 -10.52 8.39
N ALA A 375 2.70 -9.72 7.68
CA ALA A 375 3.13 -8.71 6.73
C ALA A 375 3.66 -7.43 7.41
N ALA A 376 3.31 -7.19 8.67
CA ALA A 376 3.72 -6.00 9.42
C ALA A 376 5.26 -5.85 9.43
N PRO A 377 5.82 -4.63 9.49
CA PRO A 377 7.26 -4.42 9.41
C PRO A 377 8.02 -4.72 10.71
N TRP A 378 7.32 -4.87 11.84
CA TRP A 378 7.88 -5.35 13.10
C TRP A 378 6.79 -6.00 13.97
N GLN A 379 7.19 -6.91 14.85
CA GLN A 379 6.37 -7.45 15.93
C GLN A 379 6.65 -6.67 17.21
N THR A 380 5.61 -6.27 17.94
CA THR A 380 5.73 -5.49 19.20
C THR A 380 5.44 -6.27 20.48
N ASN A 381 4.81 -7.44 20.34
CA ASN A 381 4.44 -8.37 21.41
C ASN A 381 5.05 -9.76 21.17
N ASN A 382 4.72 -10.74 22.01
CA ASN A 382 5.02 -12.14 21.74
C ASN A 382 3.88 -12.76 20.89
N PHE A 383 4.21 -13.20 19.68
CA PHE A 383 3.26 -13.83 18.75
C PHE A 383 3.92 -15.04 18.08
N ASN A 384 3.21 -16.16 17.96
CA ASN A 384 3.73 -17.43 17.43
C ASN A 384 5.08 -17.87 18.06
N ASN A 385 5.22 -17.68 19.37
CA ASN A 385 6.44 -17.92 20.17
C ASN A 385 7.65 -17.06 19.80
N GLN A 386 7.47 -15.97 19.05
CA GLN A 386 8.50 -14.98 18.76
C GLN A 386 8.20 -13.68 19.51
N GLY A 387 9.15 -13.22 20.31
CA GLY A 387 9.09 -11.92 20.98
C GLY A 387 9.24 -10.74 20.00
N PRO A 388 9.26 -9.49 20.52
CA PRO A 388 9.33 -8.29 19.69
C PRO A 388 10.58 -8.27 18.80
N HIS A 389 10.42 -8.00 17.51
CA HIS A 389 11.50 -8.06 16.51
C HIS A 389 11.19 -7.23 15.25
N VAL A 390 12.22 -6.87 14.49
CA VAL A 390 12.08 -6.23 13.18
C VAL A 390 11.94 -7.30 12.10
N ARG A 391 11.00 -7.14 11.16
CA ARG A 391 10.78 -8.07 10.04
C ARG A 391 11.44 -7.53 8.75
N PRO A 392 11.78 -8.39 7.77
CA PRO A 392 12.38 -8.01 6.48
C PRO A 392 11.72 -6.83 5.77
N THR A 393 10.40 -6.71 5.84
CA THR A 393 9.62 -5.66 5.17
C THR A 393 10.00 -4.25 5.63
N TYR A 394 10.40 -4.02 6.89
CA TYR A 394 10.84 -2.70 7.38
C TYR A 394 11.99 -2.11 6.55
N TYR A 395 12.86 -2.96 6.00
CA TYR A 395 14.00 -2.51 5.21
C TYR A 395 13.60 -1.82 3.90
N ALA A 396 12.35 -2.03 3.42
CA ALA A 396 11.78 -1.25 2.31
C ALA A 396 11.56 0.22 2.70
N TRP A 397 11.01 0.51 3.89
CA TRP A 397 10.88 1.87 4.41
C TRP A 397 12.25 2.50 4.67
N ALA A 398 13.18 1.75 5.24
CA ALA A 398 14.55 2.25 5.49
C ALA A 398 15.27 2.63 4.19
N ALA A 399 15.12 1.82 3.14
CA ALA A 399 15.64 2.13 1.82
C ALA A 399 14.94 3.34 1.20
N TRP A 400 13.60 3.35 1.14
CA TRP A 400 12.81 4.48 0.64
C TRP A 400 13.18 5.80 1.31
N ALA A 401 13.20 5.84 2.65
CA ALA A 401 13.49 7.02 3.43
C ALA A 401 14.88 7.60 3.14
N GLN A 402 15.91 6.76 3.00
CA GLN A 402 17.25 7.21 2.63
C GLN A 402 17.39 7.60 1.15
N ILE A 403 16.63 6.97 0.24
CA ILE A 403 16.64 7.30 -1.19
C ILE A 403 15.95 8.64 -1.45
N ILE A 404 14.77 8.88 -0.86
CA ILE A 404 14.10 10.19 -0.90
C ILE A 404 14.97 11.25 -0.23
N GLY A 405 15.47 10.96 0.98
CA GLY A 405 16.37 11.83 1.74
C GLY A 405 15.72 13.11 2.25
N PRO A 406 16.45 13.92 3.04
CA PRO A 406 15.84 14.95 3.87
C PRO A 406 15.83 16.33 3.19
N THR A 407 15.57 16.35 1.88
CA THR A 407 15.61 17.56 1.05
C THR A 407 14.24 18.19 0.81
N CYS A 408 13.16 17.45 1.09
CA CYS A 408 11.76 17.89 1.01
C CYS A 408 11.35 18.49 -0.35
N ASN A 409 12.06 18.12 -1.42
CA ASN A 409 11.82 18.54 -2.80
C ASN A 409 12.13 17.41 -3.81
N ALA A 410 11.95 16.16 -3.39
CA ALA A 410 12.25 14.98 -4.21
C ALA A 410 11.12 14.67 -5.21
N GLN A 411 11.47 14.14 -6.38
CA GLN A 411 10.53 13.62 -7.37
C GLN A 411 11.06 12.30 -7.98
N ILE A 412 10.14 11.42 -8.38
CA ILE A 412 10.42 10.10 -8.97
C ILE A 412 9.86 10.04 -10.38
N ALA A 413 10.65 9.54 -11.33
CA ALA A 413 10.16 9.08 -12.63
C ALA A 413 10.63 7.63 -12.90
N PRO A 414 9.82 6.77 -13.53
CA PRO A 414 10.28 5.45 -13.97
C PRO A 414 11.19 5.62 -15.19
N ILE A 415 12.15 4.70 -15.35
CA ILE A 415 13.07 4.68 -16.48
C ILE A 415 12.71 3.50 -17.39
N THR A 416 12.49 3.77 -18.68
CA THR A 416 12.26 2.72 -19.68
C THR A 416 13.45 1.78 -19.77
N LEU A 417 13.20 0.48 -19.57
CA LEU A 417 14.20 -0.57 -19.78
C LEU A 417 14.28 -0.92 -21.26
N ASN A 418 15.49 -0.91 -21.83
CA ASN A 418 15.73 -1.32 -23.21
C ASN A 418 16.63 -2.57 -23.23
N ASN A 419 16.45 -3.44 -24.22
CA ASN A 419 17.21 -4.70 -24.40
C ASN A 419 17.09 -5.70 -23.22
N GLN A 420 15.93 -5.73 -22.54
CA GLN A 420 15.65 -6.69 -21.47
C GLN A 420 15.63 -8.14 -21.98
N PRO A 421 16.45 -9.05 -21.43
CA PRO A 421 16.42 -10.47 -21.79
C PRO A 421 15.13 -11.15 -21.31
N SER A 422 14.63 -12.10 -22.10
CA SER A 422 13.36 -12.79 -21.87
C SER A 422 13.32 -13.60 -20.56
N SER A 423 14.47 -14.09 -20.07
CA SER A 423 14.59 -14.77 -18.77
C SER A 423 14.28 -13.86 -17.57
N TYR A 424 14.33 -12.53 -17.77
CA TYR A 424 14.03 -11.51 -16.77
C TYR A 424 12.72 -10.76 -17.07
N ASN A 425 11.84 -11.29 -17.91
CA ASN A 425 10.61 -10.62 -18.32
C ASN A 425 9.74 -10.22 -17.12
N ASN A 426 9.37 -8.94 -17.03
CA ASN A 426 8.67 -8.32 -15.89
C ASN A 426 9.38 -8.39 -14.52
N ARG A 427 10.66 -8.78 -14.45
CA ARG A 427 11.42 -8.96 -13.19
C ARG A 427 12.33 -7.79 -12.82
N LEU A 428 12.31 -6.74 -13.61
CA LEU A 428 13.26 -5.64 -13.51
C LEU A 428 12.50 -4.32 -13.55
N GLY A 429 12.98 -3.36 -12.77
CA GLY A 429 12.45 -2.00 -12.75
C GLY A 429 13.58 -1.00 -12.49
N ALA A 430 13.44 0.22 -12.97
CA ALA A 430 14.38 1.29 -12.69
C ALA A 430 13.67 2.63 -12.52
N TYR A 431 14.16 3.46 -11.60
CA TYR A 431 13.59 4.77 -11.29
C TYR A 431 14.67 5.84 -11.14
N ALA A 432 14.42 7.00 -11.73
CA ALA A 432 15.20 8.21 -11.56
C ALA A 432 14.65 9.01 -10.37
N VAL A 433 15.51 9.38 -9.44
CA VAL A 433 15.17 10.19 -8.27
C VAL A 433 15.87 11.53 -8.40
N TYR A 434 15.07 12.59 -8.55
CA TYR A 434 15.51 13.96 -8.58
C TYR A 434 15.36 14.58 -7.19
N ARG A 435 16.23 15.52 -6.83
CA ARG A 435 16.05 16.37 -5.65
C ARG A 435 16.21 17.82 -6.11
N GLY A 436 15.10 18.55 -6.12
CA GLY A 436 14.98 19.75 -6.96
C GLY A 436 15.19 19.39 -8.44
N THR A 437 15.97 20.20 -9.16
CA THR A 437 16.17 20.04 -10.61
C THR A 437 17.17 18.94 -11.01
N THR A 438 17.86 18.30 -10.06
CA THR A 438 19.04 17.47 -10.34
C THR A 438 18.77 15.99 -10.12
N LEU A 439 19.07 15.17 -11.14
CA LEU A 439 19.14 13.70 -11.00
C LEU A 439 20.16 13.34 -9.91
N THR A 440 19.68 12.81 -8.79
CA THR A 440 20.49 12.50 -7.62
C THR A 440 20.79 11.01 -7.53
N SER A 441 19.82 10.16 -7.88
CA SER A 441 19.97 8.71 -7.82
C SER A 441 19.28 7.99 -8.97
N VAL A 442 19.86 6.86 -9.39
CA VAL A 442 19.20 5.86 -10.24
C VAL A 442 19.04 4.59 -9.40
N VAL A 443 17.79 4.20 -9.18
CA VAL A 443 17.39 2.97 -8.49
C VAL A 443 17.25 1.87 -9.54
N MET A 444 17.86 0.70 -9.30
CA MET A 444 17.78 -0.49 -10.15
C MET A 444 17.30 -1.67 -9.30
N ILE A 445 16.15 -2.23 -9.69
CA ILE A 445 15.45 -3.30 -8.98
C ILE A 445 15.56 -4.58 -9.81
N ASN A 446 16.01 -5.67 -9.20
CA ASN A 446 15.96 -7.01 -9.75
C ASN A 446 15.15 -7.93 -8.83
N THR A 447 13.91 -8.22 -9.23
CA THR A 447 12.98 -9.14 -8.56
C THR A 447 12.97 -10.55 -9.17
N GLN A 448 13.99 -10.91 -9.97
CA GLN A 448 14.20 -12.30 -10.37
C GLN A 448 14.32 -13.17 -9.10
N PRO A 449 13.44 -14.16 -8.88
CA PRO A 449 13.45 -14.91 -7.62
C PRO A 449 14.72 -15.76 -7.48
N TYR A 450 15.47 -15.48 -6.42
CA TYR A 450 16.61 -16.29 -5.98
C TYR A 450 16.38 -16.72 -4.54
N TYR A 451 16.45 -18.03 -4.26
CA TYR A 451 16.25 -18.59 -2.94
C TYR A 451 17.60 -18.85 -2.25
N SER A 452 17.66 -18.72 -0.92
CA SER A 452 18.91 -18.81 -0.15
C SER A 452 19.67 -20.13 -0.36
N TYR A 453 18.95 -21.21 -0.67
CA TYR A 453 19.47 -22.54 -0.95
C TYR A 453 19.87 -22.80 -2.42
N SER A 454 19.68 -21.84 -3.34
CA SER A 454 19.96 -22.02 -4.78
C SER A 454 21.45 -21.94 -5.18
N GLY A 455 22.38 -21.91 -4.22
CA GLY A 455 23.82 -21.98 -4.47
C GLY A 455 24.47 -20.66 -4.89
N ASN A 456 24.54 -20.38 -6.19
CA ASN A 456 25.16 -19.17 -6.75
C ASN A 456 24.11 -18.31 -7.48
N PRO A 457 23.98 -17.01 -7.16
CA PRO A 457 23.03 -16.11 -7.82
C PRO A 457 23.54 -15.62 -9.19
N SER A 458 22.61 -15.34 -10.11
CA SER A 458 22.94 -14.59 -11.33
C SER A 458 22.89 -13.08 -11.07
N TYR A 459 23.38 -12.32 -12.05
CA TYR A 459 23.42 -10.86 -12.02
C TYR A 459 22.99 -10.32 -13.37
N GLN A 460 22.16 -9.28 -13.35
CA GLN A 460 21.80 -8.51 -14.53
C GLN A 460 22.58 -7.19 -14.57
N ASN A 461 23.24 -6.90 -15.68
CA ASN A 461 23.94 -5.65 -15.89
C ASN A 461 22.97 -4.56 -16.38
N PHE A 462 22.88 -3.47 -15.63
CA PHE A 462 22.23 -2.23 -16.02
C PHE A 462 23.31 -1.25 -16.52
N VAL A 463 23.15 -0.76 -17.75
CA VAL A 463 24.06 0.19 -18.39
C VAL A 463 23.36 1.54 -18.46
N ILE A 464 23.85 2.50 -17.68
CA ILE A 464 23.22 3.80 -17.44
C ILE A 464 23.96 4.89 -18.21
N SER A 465 23.23 5.64 -19.03
CA SER A 465 23.72 6.85 -19.68
C SER A 465 23.62 8.04 -18.71
N LEU A 466 24.77 8.55 -18.28
CA LEU A 466 24.94 9.65 -17.31
C LEU A 466 25.97 10.69 -17.81
N PRO A 467 25.79 11.30 -19.00
CA PRO A 467 26.80 12.16 -19.61
C PRO A 467 27.16 13.41 -18.80
N SER A 468 26.24 13.93 -17.97
CA SER A 468 26.50 15.02 -17.03
C SER A 468 27.38 14.63 -15.84
N LEU A 469 27.60 13.33 -15.62
CA LEU A 469 28.43 12.76 -14.57
C LEU A 469 29.69 12.07 -15.11
N ALA A 470 30.02 12.22 -16.40
CA ALA A 470 31.18 11.58 -17.02
C ALA A 470 32.48 11.83 -16.23
N GLY A 471 33.21 10.76 -15.92
CA GLY A 471 34.43 10.80 -15.09
C GLY A 471 34.23 11.03 -13.59
N GLN A 472 32.98 11.20 -13.10
CA GLN A 472 32.70 11.38 -11.67
C GLN A 472 32.53 10.03 -10.94
N THR A 473 32.78 10.03 -9.63
CA THR A 473 32.50 8.89 -8.76
C THR A 473 31.08 8.98 -8.20
N VAL A 474 30.30 7.91 -8.31
CA VAL A 474 29.01 7.72 -7.63
C VAL A 474 29.13 6.71 -6.49
N TYR A 475 28.30 6.88 -5.47
CA TYR A 475 28.13 5.92 -4.37
C TYR A 475 27.12 4.85 -4.76
N LEU A 476 27.32 3.62 -4.29
CA LEU A 476 26.32 2.56 -4.37
C LEU A 476 25.73 2.25 -2.99
N SER A 477 24.41 2.10 -2.93
CA SER A 477 23.67 1.57 -1.76
C SER A 477 22.86 0.35 -2.18
N VAL A 478 22.72 -0.63 -1.29
CA VAL A 478 22.23 -1.98 -1.64
C VAL A 478 21.21 -2.49 -0.62
N LEU A 479 20.06 -2.98 -1.09
CA LEU A 479 19.10 -3.77 -0.32
C LEU A 479 19.40 -5.26 -0.56
N TYR A 480 19.69 -6.02 0.49
CA TYR A 480 20.19 -7.39 0.38
C TYR A 480 19.72 -8.31 1.51
N ALA A 481 19.45 -9.56 1.13
CA ALA A 481 19.43 -10.74 2.00
C ALA A 481 19.96 -11.96 1.22
N ASN A 482 20.02 -13.13 1.84
CA ASN A 482 20.52 -14.35 1.17
C ASN A 482 19.61 -14.79 0.00
N GLY A 483 18.31 -14.56 0.08
CA GLY A 483 17.31 -14.88 -0.94
C GLY A 483 15.92 -14.35 -0.59
N VAL A 484 14.95 -14.48 -1.50
CA VAL A 484 13.56 -14.02 -1.32
C VAL A 484 12.90 -14.60 -0.08
N ASP A 485 13.28 -15.82 0.28
CA ASP A 485 12.87 -16.63 1.44
C ASP A 485 13.45 -16.16 2.78
N SER A 486 14.36 -15.19 2.78
CA SER A 486 15.03 -14.76 4.02
C SER A 486 14.07 -14.02 4.95
N THR A 487 13.82 -14.59 6.13
CA THR A 487 13.00 -14.00 7.21
C THR A 487 13.80 -13.14 8.20
N ASN A 488 15.12 -13.07 8.03
CA ASN A 488 16.08 -12.40 8.91
C ASN A 488 17.40 -12.10 8.15
N ASN A 489 18.35 -11.46 8.83
CA ASN A 489 19.67 -11.05 8.31
C ASN A 489 19.57 -10.16 7.05
N VAL A 490 18.55 -9.32 6.99
CA VAL A 490 18.39 -8.33 5.92
C VAL A 490 19.30 -7.14 6.23
N GLN A 491 19.81 -6.48 5.19
CA GLN A 491 20.55 -5.23 5.32
C GLN A 491 20.15 -4.22 4.23
N TRP A 492 20.07 -2.96 4.63
CA TRP A 492 20.04 -1.82 3.70
C TRP A 492 21.34 -1.02 3.87
N ASN A 493 22.11 -0.87 2.79
CA ASN A 493 23.37 -0.12 2.77
C ASN A 493 24.37 -0.54 3.88
N GLY A 494 24.39 -1.84 4.21
CA GLY A 494 25.23 -2.39 5.30
C GLY A 494 24.72 -2.16 6.73
N ILE A 495 23.51 -1.61 6.88
CA ILE A 495 22.82 -1.39 8.16
C ILE A 495 21.78 -2.50 8.39
N SER A 496 21.78 -3.07 9.59
CA SER A 496 20.74 -3.96 10.11
C SER A 496 19.99 -3.28 11.26
N TYR A 497 18.66 -3.42 11.31
CA TYR A 497 17.81 -2.87 12.37
C TYR A 497 17.35 -3.95 13.37
N GLU A 498 17.35 -5.23 12.97
CA GLU A 498 17.01 -6.35 13.86
C GLU A 498 18.12 -6.64 14.88
N ARG A 499 19.39 -6.44 14.50
CA ARG A 499 20.57 -6.90 15.27
C ARG A 499 20.75 -6.21 16.63
N SER A 500 20.17 -5.03 16.82
CA SER A 500 20.17 -4.32 18.10
C SER A 500 19.11 -4.82 19.09
N GLY A 501 18.20 -5.73 18.67
CA GLY A 501 17.03 -6.17 19.43
C GLY A 501 16.01 -5.06 19.73
N THR A 502 16.27 -3.82 19.30
CA THR A 502 15.54 -2.61 19.71
C THR A 502 15.15 -1.73 18.53
N GLY A 503 15.45 -2.14 17.29
CA GLY A 503 15.20 -1.33 16.09
C GLY A 503 16.22 -0.22 15.83
N GLN A 504 17.21 -0.04 16.71
CA GLN A 504 18.31 0.90 16.49
C GLN A 504 19.25 0.42 15.36
N PRO A 505 19.71 1.31 14.45
CA PRO A 505 20.56 0.93 13.32
C PRO A 505 21.93 0.43 13.79
N THR A 506 22.29 -0.77 13.35
CA THR A 506 23.59 -1.40 13.60
C THR A 506 24.31 -1.57 12.27
N THR A 507 25.49 -0.96 12.12
CA THR A 507 26.35 -1.20 10.94
C THR A 507 26.89 -2.63 11.01
N VAL A 508 26.45 -3.49 10.09
CA VAL A 508 26.93 -4.87 9.94
C VAL A 508 27.95 -5.02 8.81
N ASN A 509 27.97 -4.07 7.87
CA ASN A 509 29.01 -3.89 6.88
C ASN A 509 29.30 -2.39 6.69
N GLY A 510 30.52 -1.95 6.99
CA GLY A 510 30.93 -0.54 6.87
C GLY A 510 31.44 -0.13 5.48
N THR A 511 31.45 -1.04 4.50
CA THR A 511 32.02 -0.78 3.18
C THR A 511 31.16 0.20 2.39
N GLN A 512 31.68 1.43 2.20
CA GLN A 512 31.12 2.37 1.25
C GLN A 512 31.48 1.95 -0.17
N TRP A 513 30.53 1.34 -0.88
CA TRP A 513 30.70 1.01 -2.29
C TRP A 513 30.62 2.27 -3.15
N THR A 514 31.43 2.31 -4.21
CA THR A 514 31.52 3.40 -5.19
C THR A 514 31.85 2.84 -6.57
N MET A 515 31.47 3.55 -7.63
CA MET A 515 31.89 3.29 -9.01
C MET A 515 32.18 4.61 -9.72
N ASN A 516 33.06 4.59 -10.72
CA ASN A 516 33.29 5.74 -11.59
C ASN A 516 32.41 5.63 -12.84
N VAL A 517 31.76 6.72 -13.21
CA VAL A 517 31.13 6.86 -14.53
C VAL A 517 32.25 7.02 -15.56
N GLY A 518 32.13 6.35 -16.71
CA GLY A 518 33.09 6.43 -17.80
C GLY A 518 33.24 7.84 -18.36
N SER A 519 34.33 8.10 -19.09
CA SER A 519 34.58 9.37 -19.79
C SER A 519 33.60 9.63 -20.95
N ASP A 520 32.90 8.58 -21.38
CA ASP A 520 31.78 8.60 -22.33
C ASP A 520 30.41 8.90 -21.65
N GLY A 521 30.38 8.94 -20.31
CA GLY A 521 29.14 9.06 -19.54
C GLY A 521 28.49 7.72 -19.16
N THR A 522 29.07 6.57 -19.51
CA THR A 522 28.46 5.27 -19.25
C THR A 522 28.81 4.74 -17.86
N LEU A 523 27.82 4.22 -17.12
CA LEU A 523 28.02 3.45 -15.90
C LEU A 523 27.41 2.05 -16.04
N THR A 524 28.17 0.98 -15.82
CA THR A 524 27.62 -0.39 -15.79
C THR A 524 27.56 -0.91 -14.37
N VAL A 525 26.35 -1.23 -13.89
CA VAL A 525 26.10 -1.73 -12.54
C VAL A 525 25.54 -3.16 -12.61
N PRO A 526 26.25 -4.16 -12.04
CA PRO A 526 25.70 -5.51 -11.87
C PRO A 526 24.72 -5.54 -10.69
N VAL A 527 23.50 -6.00 -10.92
CA VAL A 527 22.45 -6.15 -9.90
C VAL A 527 22.08 -7.62 -9.79
N ARG A 528 22.38 -8.19 -8.63
CA ARG A 528 22.11 -9.61 -8.31
C ARG A 528 20.61 -9.92 -8.42
N ASP A 529 20.27 -11.15 -8.76
CA ASP A 529 18.92 -11.67 -8.58
C ASP A 529 18.44 -11.45 -7.13
N SER A 530 17.20 -10.97 -6.98
CA SER A 530 16.61 -10.59 -5.70
C SER A 530 17.47 -9.55 -4.95
N GLN A 531 17.60 -8.36 -5.53
CA GLN A 531 18.38 -7.24 -4.98
C GLN A 531 17.85 -5.89 -5.49
N VAL A 532 18.08 -4.83 -4.72
CA VAL A 532 18.02 -3.44 -5.23
C VAL A 532 19.37 -2.80 -5.05
N VAL A 533 19.88 -2.14 -6.09
CA VAL A 533 21.08 -1.30 -6.04
C VAL A 533 20.70 0.12 -6.45
N VAL A 534 21.23 1.11 -5.75
CA VAL A 534 21.02 2.53 -6.05
C VAL A 534 22.37 3.17 -6.29
N ALA A 535 22.58 3.69 -7.50
CA ALA A 535 23.72 4.54 -7.82
C ALA A 535 23.34 6.00 -7.53
N SER A 536 24.14 6.72 -6.76
CA SER A 536 23.80 8.08 -6.29
C SER A 536 25.01 9.01 -6.27
N THR A 537 24.77 10.31 -6.51
CA THR A 537 25.79 11.36 -6.34
C THR A 537 26.04 11.72 -4.86
N VAL A 538 25.25 11.17 -3.93
CA VAL A 538 25.35 11.42 -2.48
C VAL A 538 25.39 10.12 -1.67
N ARG A 539 25.84 10.23 -0.41
CA ARG A 539 25.86 9.11 0.54
C ARG A 539 24.49 9.04 1.25
N LEU A 540 23.59 8.25 0.68
CA LEU A 540 22.21 8.10 1.18
C LEU A 540 22.19 7.79 2.69
N GLY A 541 21.32 8.51 3.42
CA GLY A 541 21.18 8.38 4.87
C GLY A 541 22.23 9.09 5.73
N GLN A 542 23.17 9.83 5.14
CA GLN A 542 24.21 10.61 5.86
C GLN A 542 24.07 12.13 5.64
N GLU A 543 22.89 12.58 5.23
CA GLU A 543 22.65 13.94 4.75
C GLU A 543 21.94 14.79 5.81
N ALA A 544 22.28 16.08 5.89
CA ALA A 544 21.63 17.00 6.81
C ALA A 544 20.25 17.45 6.28
N VAL A 545 19.28 17.63 7.17
CA VAL A 545 17.92 18.08 6.81
C VAL A 545 17.96 19.49 6.22
N ASN A 546 17.38 19.66 5.03
CA ASN A 546 17.19 20.98 4.44
C ASN A 546 15.97 21.67 5.08
N THR A 547 16.17 22.18 6.29
CA THR A 547 15.13 22.80 7.11
C THR A 547 14.33 23.87 6.35
N LYS A 548 14.98 24.68 5.50
CA LYS A 548 14.32 25.70 4.68
C LYS A 548 13.36 25.09 3.65
N ASN A 549 13.80 24.08 2.89
CA ASN A 549 12.92 23.39 1.95
C ASN A 549 11.78 22.68 2.67
N CYS A 550 12.07 22.00 3.79
CA CYS A 550 11.06 21.27 4.55
C CYS A 550 10.01 22.21 5.17
N GLN A 551 10.42 23.35 5.72
CA GLN A 551 9.49 24.41 6.16
C GLN A 551 8.67 24.99 4.99
N SER A 552 9.27 25.16 3.81
CA SER A 552 8.57 25.64 2.60
C SER A 552 7.53 24.62 2.10
N PHE A 553 7.90 23.34 2.06
CA PHE A 553 7.01 22.23 1.69
C PHE A 553 5.83 22.12 2.69
N ILE A 554 6.12 22.12 3.99
CA ILE A 554 5.09 22.13 5.05
C ILE A 554 4.20 23.38 4.91
N SER A 555 4.75 24.56 4.63
CA SER A 555 3.93 25.78 4.43
C SER A 555 3.01 25.66 3.20
N SER A 556 3.50 25.05 2.11
CA SER A 556 2.69 24.85 0.89
C SER A 556 1.59 23.80 1.05
N THR A 557 1.80 22.77 1.86
CA THR A 557 0.82 21.70 2.13
C THR A 557 -0.10 22.03 3.31
N ALA A 558 0.34 22.86 4.26
CA ALA A 558 -0.52 23.45 5.29
C ALA A 558 -1.42 24.54 4.69
N ALA A 559 -0.97 25.26 3.66
CA ALA A 559 -1.82 26.17 2.90
C ALA A 559 -3.01 25.46 2.20
N SER A 560 -2.94 24.13 2.02
CA SER A 560 -4.02 23.30 1.49
C SER A 560 -4.73 22.41 2.53
N ASN A 561 -4.16 22.12 3.70
CA ASN A 561 -4.76 21.18 4.70
C ASN A 561 -4.82 21.71 6.15
N SER A 562 -4.17 22.82 6.52
CA SER A 562 -4.15 23.31 7.92
C SER A 562 -3.87 24.81 8.08
N GLY A 563 -4.94 25.60 8.20
CA GLY A 563 -4.92 27.05 8.46
C GLY A 563 -4.45 27.49 9.85
N SER A 564 -3.61 26.70 10.54
CA SER A 564 -3.14 27.01 11.90
C SER A 564 -2.02 28.04 11.88
N GLY A 565 -2.40 29.33 11.94
CA GLY A 565 -1.46 30.45 12.02
C GLY A 565 -2.15 31.75 12.43
N SER A 566 -1.82 32.25 13.62
CA SER A 566 -2.37 33.50 14.19
C SER A 566 -1.78 34.75 13.51
N GLY A 567 -2.23 35.04 12.29
CA GLY A 567 -1.85 36.24 11.54
C GLY A 567 -2.93 37.31 11.57
N THR A 568 -2.78 38.32 12.43
CA THR A 568 -3.63 39.52 12.41
C THR A 568 -3.28 40.41 11.22
N GLY A 569 -3.81 40.08 10.05
CA GLY A 569 -3.57 40.78 8.78
C GLY A 569 -4.86 40.97 7.99
N THR A 570 -5.06 42.21 7.51
CA THR A 570 -6.18 42.76 6.74
C THR A 570 -6.95 41.82 5.80
N SER A 571 -8.28 42.00 5.77
CA SER A 571 -9.27 41.15 5.10
C SER A 571 -9.20 41.14 3.56
N GLY A 572 -8.38 40.24 3.01
CA GLY A 572 -8.63 39.60 1.72
C GLY A 572 -9.11 38.17 1.96
N GLY A 573 -10.37 37.87 1.68
CA GLY A 573 -10.92 36.52 1.90
C GLY A 573 -10.23 35.48 1.03
N LYS A 574 -9.66 34.43 1.63
CA LYS A 574 -9.18 33.26 0.88
C LYS A 574 -10.38 32.59 0.17
N PRO A 575 -10.23 32.09 -1.06
CA PRO A 575 -11.25 31.27 -1.70
C PRO A 575 -11.62 30.06 -0.82
N ALA A 576 -12.87 29.62 -0.89
CA ALA A 576 -13.30 28.38 -0.24
C ALA A 576 -12.53 27.18 -0.82
N PRO A 577 -12.22 26.15 -0.01
CA PRO A 577 -11.30 25.08 -0.39
C PRO A 577 -11.97 23.97 -1.24
N THR A 578 -12.75 24.38 -2.23
CA THR A 578 -13.60 23.51 -3.06
C THR A 578 -12.81 22.78 -4.14
N PHE A 579 -13.44 21.82 -4.82
CA PHE A 579 -12.86 21.16 -5.99
C PHE A 579 -12.56 22.15 -7.13
N LYS A 580 -11.43 21.93 -7.79
CA LYS A 580 -10.97 22.61 -9.01
C LYS A 580 -11.91 22.36 -10.21
N SER A 581 -12.50 21.18 -10.29
CA SER A 581 -13.55 20.82 -11.26
C SER A 581 -14.34 19.61 -10.77
N THR A 582 -15.65 19.62 -11.02
CA THR A 582 -16.58 18.48 -10.90
C THR A 582 -16.89 17.82 -12.24
N THR A 583 -16.25 18.28 -13.33
CA THR A 583 -16.48 17.81 -14.70
C THR A 583 -15.16 17.54 -15.42
N GLY A 584 -15.20 16.75 -16.49
CA GLY A 584 -14.00 16.34 -17.24
C GLY A 584 -13.35 15.04 -16.76
N PHE A 585 -14.02 14.28 -15.88
CA PHE A 585 -13.67 12.88 -15.64
C PHE A 585 -13.75 12.06 -16.93
N LYS A 586 -12.85 11.08 -17.09
CA LYS A 586 -12.98 10.09 -18.16
C LYS A 586 -14.19 9.19 -17.87
N SER A 587 -15.01 8.95 -18.88
CA SER A 587 -16.15 8.02 -18.79
C SER A 587 -15.66 6.58 -18.94
N ASP A 588 -15.31 5.97 -17.82
CA ASP A 588 -14.95 4.54 -17.75
C ASP A 588 -16.21 3.63 -17.75
N LEU A 589 -17.42 4.22 -17.65
CA LEU A 589 -18.68 3.49 -17.80
C LEU A 589 -18.86 2.96 -19.24
N PRO A 590 -19.28 1.70 -19.43
CA PRO A 590 -19.75 1.25 -20.73
C PRO A 590 -20.98 2.07 -21.14
N LEU A 591 -21.00 2.53 -22.40
CA LEU A 591 -22.14 3.25 -22.96
C LEU A 591 -23.41 2.43 -22.73
N SER A 592 -24.46 3.07 -22.19
CA SER A 592 -25.73 2.39 -21.94
C SER A 592 -26.27 1.77 -23.23
N MET A 593 -27.02 0.67 -23.15
CA MET A 593 -27.53 0.01 -24.36
C MET A 593 -28.36 0.99 -25.21
N THR A 594 -29.08 1.92 -24.58
CA THR A 594 -29.77 3.05 -25.22
C THR A 594 -28.82 4.01 -25.94
N ALA A 595 -27.67 4.35 -25.36
CA ALA A 595 -26.66 5.19 -26.00
C ALA A 595 -25.96 4.46 -27.17
N ILE A 596 -25.66 3.16 -27.02
CA ILE A 596 -25.15 2.31 -28.10
C ILE A 596 -26.17 2.25 -29.25
N ILE A 597 -27.45 2.03 -28.94
CA ILE A 597 -28.54 2.03 -29.92
C ILE A 597 -28.71 3.40 -30.58
N ALA A 598 -28.58 4.52 -29.84
CA ALA A 598 -28.66 5.87 -30.40
C ALA A 598 -27.48 6.17 -31.34
N ILE A 599 -26.26 5.75 -30.98
CA ILE A 599 -25.06 5.89 -31.83
C ILE A 599 -25.17 4.99 -33.07
N ALA A 600 -25.63 3.75 -32.91
CA ALA A 600 -25.84 2.81 -34.00
C ALA A 600 -26.97 3.25 -34.95
N ALA A 601 -28.05 3.82 -34.42
CA ALA A 601 -29.14 4.39 -35.21
C ALA A 601 -28.70 5.66 -35.94
N GLY A 602 -28.01 6.59 -35.26
CA GLY A 602 -27.48 7.81 -35.88
C GLY A 602 -26.45 7.52 -36.97
N GLY A 603 -25.46 6.66 -36.69
CA GLY A 603 -24.47 6.21 -37.66
C GLY A 603 -25.07 5.36 -38.78
N GLY A 604 -26.04 4.51 -38.47
CA GLY A 604 -26.77 3.69 -39.44
C GLY A 604 -27.62 4.53 -40.39
N VAL A 605 -28.36 5.52 -39.89
CA VAL A 605 -29.11 6.48 -40.73
C VAL A 605 -28.17 7.30 -41.60
N LEU A 606 -27.01 7.74 -41.07
CA LEU A 606 -26.00 8.45 -41.87
C LEU A 606 -25.42 7.56 -42.98
N LEU A 607 -25.09 6.30 -42.67
CA LEU A 607 -24.58 5.33 -43.64
C LEU A 607 -25.63 4.96 -44.70
N ILE A 608 -26.89 4.77 -44.32
CA ILE A 608 -28.00 4.50 -45.25
C ILE A 608 -28.27 5.73 -46.14
N ALA A 609 -28.21 6.95 -45.59
CA ALA A 609 -28.33 8.17 -46.36
C ALA A 609 -27.17 8.34 -47.37
N LEU A 610 -25.93 8.07 -46.95
CA LEU A 610 -24.76 8.09 -47.83
C LEU A 610 -24.83 7.00 -48.91
N LEU A 611 -25.23 5.78 -48.56
CA LEU A 611 -25.41 4.67 -49.51
C LEU A 611 -26.53 4.99 -50.51
N GLY A 612 -27.65 5.55 -50.05
CA GLY A 612 -28.75 6.03 -50.88
C GLY A 612 -28.32 7.15 -51.83
N LEU A 613 -27.50 8.10 -51.36
CA LEU A 613 -26.90 9.15 -52.18
C LEU A 613 -25.94 8.55 -53.24
N PHE A 614 -25.14 7.56 -52.86
CA PHE A 614 -24.22 6.87 -53.76
C PHE A 614 -24.97 6.08 -54.84
N ILE A 615 -26.01 5.33 -54.46
CA ILE A 615 -26.92 4.62 -55.37
C ILE A 615 -27.62 5.62 -56.29
N TRP A 616 -28.10 6.76 -55.78
CA TRP A 616 -28.71 7.80 -56.60
C TRP A 616 -27.72 8.41 -57.60
N CYS A 617 -26.48 8.69 -57.19
CA CYS A 617 -25.40 9.15 -58.07
C CYS A 617 -25.04 8.11 -59.13
N CYS A 618 -24.97 6.83 -58.77
CA CYS A 618 -24.76 5.72 -59.70
C CYS A 618 -25.93 5.57 -60.68
N VAL A 619 -27.19 5.55 -60.22
CA VAL A 619 -28.38 5.47 -61.08
C VAL A 619 -28.53 6.69 -61.99
N ARG A 620 -28.20 7.90 -61.50
CA ARG A 620 -28.18 9.14 -62.31
C ARG A 620 -27.08 9.09 -63.37
N SER A 621 -25.91 8.56 -63.03
CA SER A 621 -24.78 8.36 -63.96
C SER A 621 -25.07 7.27 -64.98
N CYS A 622 -25.68 6.15 -64.57
CA CYS A 622 -26.14 5.08 -65.45
C CYS A 622 -27.29 5.53 -66.35
N LYS A 623 -28.25 6.36 -65.90
CA LYS A 623 -29.24 6.99 -66.78
C LYS A 623 -28.60 7.96 -67.77
N LYS A 624 -27.55 8.71 -67.38
CA LYS A 624 -26.78 9.59 -68.29
C LYS A 624 -25.96 8.78 -69.30
N SER A 625 -25.38 7.66 -68.87
CA SER A 625 -24.66 6.69 -69.71
C SER A 625 -25.60 5.98 -70.69
N ASN A 626 -26.74 5.46 -70.23
CA ASN A 626 -27.72 4.78 -71.07
C ASN A 626 -28.42 5.74 -72.05
N ARG A 627 -28.60 7.02 -71.71
CA ARG A 627 -29.01 8.06 -72.69
C ARG A 627 -27.93 8.31 -73.77
N ARG A 628 -26.63 8.19 -73.45
CA ARG A 628 -25.54 8.23 -74.45
C ARG A 628 -25.52 6.93 -75.29
N LYS A 629 -25.60 5.76 -74.66
CA LYS A 629 -25.64 4.46 -75.34
C LYS A 629 -26.88 4.30 -76.24
N ALA A 630 -28.05 4.79 -75.84
CA ALA A 630 -29.24 4.79 -76.69
C ALA A 630 -29.09 5.69 -77.93
N ARG A 631 -28.43 6.85 -77.81
CA ARG A 631 -28.05 7.68 -78.97
C ARG A 631 -27.05 7.00 -79.90
N ALA A 632 -26.14 6.17 -79.37
CA ALA A 632 -25.19 5.40 -80.18
C ALA A 632 -25.83 4.16 -80.83
N ALA A 633 -26.69 3.43 -80.10
CA ALA A 633 -27.39 2.23 -80.59
C ALA A 633 -28.41 2.56 -81.69
N ALA A 634 -28.91 3.79 -81.77
CA ALA A 634 -29.74 4.26 -82.88
C ALA A 634 -28.97 4.38 -84.22
N ILE A 635 -27.63 4.28 -84.22
CA ILE A 635 -26.76 4.48 -85.40
C ILE A 635 -26.27 3.14 -85.98
N LEU A 636 -26.29 2.04 -85.21
CA LEU A 636 -25.79 0.73 -85.63
C LEU A 636 -26.88 -0.34 -85.52
N LYS A 637 -27.51 -0.66 -86.66
CA LYS A 637 -28.68 -1.54 -86.77
C LYS A 637 -28.45 -2.64 -87.81
N ALA A 638 -28.00 -3.82 -87.36
CA ALA A 638 -28.00 -5.07 -88.13
C ALA A 638 -28.13 -6.29 -87.18
N PRO A 639 -28.72 -7.44 -87.60
CA PRO A 639 -29.19 -8.48 -86.68
C PRO A 639 -28.44 -9.85 -86.88
N PRO A 640 -28.96 -11.05 -86.55
CA PRO A 640 -28.45 -11.82 -85.40
C PRO A 640 -27.93 -13.24 -85.75
N ARG A 641 -27.42 -13.96 -84.74
CA ARG A 641 -27.24 -15.43 -84.72
C ARG A 641 -27.61 -16.01 -83.34
N HIS A 642 -27.65 -17.35 -83.24
CA HIS A 642 -28.57 -18.11 -82.38
C HIS A 642 -27.86 -19.29 -81.65
N ASP A 643 -28.62 -20.09 -80.89
CA ASP A 643 -28.29 -21.41 -80.25
C ASP A 643 -27.46 -21.34 -78.94
N ASP A 644 -27.57 -22.15 -77.85
CA ASP A 644 -28.11 -23.50 -77.47
C ASP A 644 -27.03 -24.62 -77.30
N HIS A 645 -27.12 -25.65 -76.43
CA HIS A 645 -28.22 -26.26 -75.62
C HIS A 645 -27.67 -26.86 -74.25
N PRO A 646 -28.48 -27.47 -73.32
CA PRO A 646 -28.10 -27.74 -71.90
C PRO A 646 -27.92 -29.24 -71.46
N LEU A 647 -28.03 -29.53 -70.12
CA LEU A 647 -28.13 -30.84 -69.38
C LEU A 647 -26.82 -31.40 -68.72
N LEU A 648 -26.76 -32.22 -67.62
CA LEU A 648 -27.74 -32.94 -66.73
C LEU A 648 -27.16 -33.26 -65.28
N GLU A 649 -27.82 -34.10 -64.44
CA GLU A 649 -27.69 -34.32 -62.95
C GLU A 649 -26.72 -35.45 -62.44
N ARG A 650 -26.45 -35.56 -61.10
CA ARG A 650 -26.94 -36.64 -60.16
C ARG A 650 -26.52 -36.50 -58.65
N ASP A 651 -26.95 -37.44 -57.76
CA ASP A 651 -27.22 -37.25 -56.29
C ASP A 651 -26.92 -38.54 -55.38
N PRO A 652 -27.47 -38.82 -54.14
CA PRO A 652 -26.86 -38.72 -52.77
C PRO A 652 -26.89 -40.00 -51.83
N ALA A 653 -26.60 -39.89 -50.48
CA ALA A 653 -27.19 -40.68 -49.32
C ALA A 653 -26.76 -40.32 -47.83
N GLU A 654 -27.74 -40.25 -46.87
CA GLU A 654 -27.90 -40.41 -45.34
C GLU A 654 -26.76 -40.20 -44.26
N GLU A 655 -26.83 -40.22 -42.88
CA GLU A 655 -27.76 -40.29 -41.64
C GLU A 655 -26.87 -40.02 -40.33
N SER A 656 -27.22 -39.86 -39.00
CA SER A 656 -28.42 -39.44 -38.19
C SER A 656 -28.26 -39.06 -36.65
N TYR A 657 -28.56 -39.92 -35.63
CA TYR A 657 -29.09 -39.57 -34.24
C TYR A 657 -28.46 -40.31 -32.99
N ALA A 658 -28.64 -40.04 -31.65
CA ALA A 658 -29.20 -38.96 -30.75
C ALA A 658 -28.64 -38.95 -29.24
N SER A 659 -29.43 -38.75 -28.14
CA SER A 659 -28.97 -38.09 -26.85
C SER A 659 -29.78 -38.23 -25.50
N TYR A 660 -29.21 -37.78 -24.33
CA TYR A 660 -29.80 -37.41 -22.96
C TYR A 660 -30.12 -38.51 -21.89
N PRO A 661 -30.47 -38.28 -20.55
CA PRO A 661 -30.55 -37.10 -19.60
C PRO A 661 -29.92 -37.29 -18.13
N ALA A 662 -30.45 -36.69 -17.01
CA ALA A 662 -29.80 -36.51 -15.65
C ALA A 662 -30.69 -36.50 -14.33
N TYR A 663 -30.11 -36.42 -13.09
CA TYR A 663 -30.68 -36.23 -11.67
C TYR A 663 -29.53 -35.93 -10.62
N GLY A 664 -29.61 -35.55 -9.29
CA GLY A 664 -30.62 -35.09 -8.27
C GLY A 664 -30.82 -36.00 -6.99
N GLY A 665 -30.85 -35.67 -5.66
CA GLY A 665 -30.52 -34.50 -4.75
C GLY A 665 -31.29 -34.49 -3.34
N LYS A 666 -30.69 -34.22 -2.13
CA LYS A 666 -31.38 -34.06 -0.77
C LYS A 666 -30.54 -33.58 0.50
N SER A 667 -31.12 -33.52 1.73
CA SER A 667 -30.71 -32.75 2.98
C SER A 667 -30.86 -33.48 4.37
N TYR A 668 -30.37 -32.95 5.52
CA TYR A 668 -31.02 -32.89 6.90
C TYR A 668 -30.15 -32.45 8.14
N GLU A 669 -30.70 -31.55 9.00
CA GLU A 669 -30.67 -31.33 10.51
C GLU A 669 -29.39 -31.32 11.44
N ALA A 670 -29.55 -30.82 12.70
CA ALA A 670 -28.46 -30.37 13.61
C ALA A 670 -28.77 -30.37 15.15
N SER A 671 -27.74 -30.29 16.03
CA SER A 671 -27.81 -29.98 17.50
C SER A 671 -26.41 -29.71 18.16
N PRO A 672 -26.28 -29.18 19.42
CA PRO A 672 -25.27 -28.13 19.74
C PRO A 672 -24.23 -28.41 20.87
N ALA A 673 -23.50 -27.33 21.27
CA ALA A 673 -22.49 -27.15 22.36
C ALA A 673 -21.01 -27.43 21.99
N LEU A 674 -19.97 -26.72 22.48
CA LEU A 674 -19.86 -25.57 23.42
C LEU A 674 -18.62 -24.67 23.09
N LYS A 675 -18.39 -23.56 23.82
CA LYS A 675 -17.52 -22.42 23.46
C LYS A 675 -15.99 -22.67 23.38
N GLY A 676 -15.35 -22.03 22.41
CA GLY A 676 -13.94 -21.58 22.42
C GLY A 676 -13.86 -20.04 22.37
N TRP A 677 -12.65 -19.45 22.41
CA TRP A 677 -12.45 -17.99 22.41
C TRP A 677 -12.07 -17.46 21.01
N ASP A 678 -12.68 -16.35 20.59
CA ASP A 678 -12.51 -15.77 19.25
C ASP A 678 -11.32 -14.80 19.13
N SER A 679 -10.58 -14.90 18.03
CA SER A 679 -9.59 -13.92 17.60
C SER A 679 -10.26 -12.66 16.98
N PRO A 680 -9.61 -11.48 17.03
CA PRO A 680 -10.15 -10.28 16.37
C PRO A 680 -10.26 -10.40 14.84
N MET A 681 -11.51 -10.48 14.36
CA MET A 681 -12.03 -9.97 13.08
C MET A 681 -11.07 -9.99 11.88
N THR A 682 -10.87 -11.17 11.29
CA THR A 682 -10.60 -11.27 9.85
C THR A 682 -11.47 -12.37 9.25
N SER A 683 -12.18 -12.06 8.15
CA SER A 683 -13.19 -12.88 7.46
C SER A 683 -14.34 -13.42 8.34
N VAL A 684 -15.48 -12.71 8.33
CA VAL A 684 -16.82 -13.29 8.61
C VAL A 684 -17.83 -12.93 7.51
N SER A 685 -17.36 -12.70 6.29
CA SER A 685 -18.18 -12.81 5.08
C SER A 685 -17.96 -14.18 4.44
N HIS A 686 -19.01 -14.71 3.79
CA HIS A 686 -18.96 -15.92 2.95
C HIS A 686 -18.69 -17.26 3.66
N GLN A 687 -19.53 -17.64 4.63
CA GLN A 687 -19.67 -19.06 4.97
C GLN A 687 -20.41 -19.83 3.86
N HIS A 688 -19.68 -20.68 3.13
CA HIS A 688 -20.20 -21.97 2.69
C HIS A 688 -19.53 -23.06 3.54
N HIS A 689 -20.32 -23.96 4.12
CA HIS A 689 -19.81 -24.92 5.10
C HIS A 689 -18.81 -25.92 4.49
N VAL A 690 -17.62 -26.00 5.10
CA VAL A 690 -16.69 -27.13 4.98
C VAL A 690 -16.48 -27.71 6.38
N LEU A 691 -16.46 -29.04 6.49
CA LEU A 691 -16.40 -29.75 7.77
C LEU A 691 -15.00 -29.62 8.42
N PRO A 692 -14.90 -29.30 9.73
CA PRO A 692 -13.62 -29.16 10.40
C PRO A 692 -13.16 -30.48 11.08
N SER A 693 -12.09 -31.10 10.60
CA SER A 693 -11.15 -31.87 11.45
C SER A 693 -9.96 -32.46 10.68
N GLN A 694 -8.88 -31.69 10.49
CA GLN A 694 -7.50 -32.22 10.54
C GLN A 694 -6.58 -31.18 11.19
N SER A 695 -5.49 -31.64 11.81
CA SER A 695 -4.54 -30.80 12.55
C SER A 695 -3.65 -29.98 11.61
N TYR A 696 -3.28 -28.77 12.04
CA TYR A 696 -2.28 -27.93 11.36
C TYR A 696 -0.88 -28.54 11.48
N ASN A 697 -0.58 -29.51 10.61
CA ASN A 697 0.77 -29.95 10.25
C ASN A 697 0.70 -30.55 8.83
N GLN A 698 1.73 -30.33 8.02
CA GLN A 698 1.80 -30.72 6.60
C GLN A 698 0.87 -29.96 5.63
N MET A 699 1.12 -28.66 5.46
CA MET A 699 1.18 -28.11 4.09
C MET A 699 2.65 -27.97 3.71
N GLN A 700 3.11 -28.75 2.74
CA GLN A 700 4.39 -28.53 2.06
C GLN A 700 4.14 -27.57 0.88
N PRO A 701 5.04 -26.60 0.61
CA PRO A 701 4.92 -25.77 -0.58
C PRO A 701 5.09 -26.64 -1.84
N ALA A 702 4.29 -26.35 -2.87
CA ALA A 702 4.44 -26.98 -4.18
C ALA A 702 5.67 -26.40 -4.89
N TYR A 703 6.81 -27.08 -4.77
CA TYR A 703 8.03 -26.71 -5.48
C TYR A 703 7.87 -26.88 -7.00
N GLU A 704 8.31 -25.89 -7.77
CA GLU A 704 8.39 -26.02 -9.23
C GLU A 704 9.56 -26.94 -9.61
N TYR A 705 9.21 -28.04 -10.30
CA TYR A 705 10.10 -29.00 -10.97
C TYR A 705 10.94 -29.95 -10.11
N ALA A 706 10.72 -31.25 -10.29
CA ALA A 706 11.56 -32.32 -9.77
C ALA A 706 12.10 -33.19 -10.94
N PRO A 707 13.43 -33.31 -11.14
CA PRO A 707 13.99 -34.16 -12.19
C PRO A 707 13.89 -35.65 -11.81
N GLN A 708 13.47 -36.49 -12.76
CA GLN A 708 13.53 -37.94 -12.60
C GLN A 708 14.99 -38.43 -12.58
N TYR A 709 15.35 -39.28 -11.62
CA TYR A 709 16.54 -40.14 -11.71
C TYR A 709 16.23 -41.55 -11.21
N ASN A 710 16.88 -42.54 -11.81
CA ASN A 710 16.55 -43.96 -11.65
C ASN A 710 17.00 -44.56 -10.32
N GLN A 711 16.32 -45.63 -9.91
CA GLN A 711 16.69 -46.49 -8.80
C GLN A 711 18.06 -47.13 -9.02
N HIS A 712 18.91 -47.18 -7.99
CA HIS A 712 19.93 -48.23 -7.78
C HIS A 712 20.22 -48.39 -6.28
N THR A 713 20.01 -49.60 -5.74
CA THR A 713 20.41 -50.01 -4.39
C THR A 713 21.90 -50.40 -4.38
N PRO A 714 22.64 -50.29 -3.25
CA PRO A 714 22.85 -51.52 -2.47
C PRO A 714 23.11 -51.38 -0.94
N GLN A 715 22.63 -52.40 -0.22
CA GLN A 715 23.21 -53.04 0.98
C GLN A 715 23.48 -52.29 2.31
N MET A 716 23.50 -53.07 3.39
CA MET A 716 23.68 -52.69 4.80
C MET A 716 25.10 -53.02 5.29
N MET A 717 25.51 -52.49 6.46
CA MET A 717 26.12 -53.31 7.53
C MET A 717 26.19 -52.62 8.92
N HIS A 718 25.85 -53.42 9.95
CA HIS A 718 26.19 -53.37 11.40
C HIS A 718 26.08 -52.10 12.28
N SER A 719 25.28 -52.26 13.34
CA SER A 719 25.31 -51.53 14.63
C SER A 719 26.40 -52.09 15.58
N PRO A 720 26.64 -51.48 16.76
CA PRO A 720 25.86 -51.88 17.96
C PRO A 720 25.46 -50.73 18.92
N ALA A 721 24.54 -51.03 19.84
CA ALA A 721 24.19 -50.23 21.04
C ALA A 721 24.86 -50.86 22.31
N PRO A 722 24.76 -50.32 23.55
CA PRO A 722 23.52 -50.01 24.32
C PRO A 722 23.60 -48.60 25.00
N GLN A 723 22.85 -48.18 26.03
CA GLN A 723 21.99 -48.84 27.03
C GLN A 723 20.95 -47.85 27.65
N GLN A 724 19.90 -48.35 28.30
CA GLN A 724 18.85 -47.56 28.98
C GLN A 724 18.94 -47.62 30.52
N ALA A 725 18.35 -46.62 31.20
CA ALA A 725 17.88 -46.70 32.59
C ALA A 725 16.66 -45.78 32.83
N HIS A 726 15.81 -46.13 33.79
CA HIS A 726 14.57 -45.41 34.18
C HIS A 726 14.81 -44.55 35.48
N PHE A 727 13.88 -43.89 36.20
CA PHE A 727 12.40 -43.96 36.32
C PHE A 727 11.77 -42.69 36.97
N GLN A 728 10.45 -42.50 36.74
CA GLN A 728 9.42 -41.88 37.61
C GLN A 728 9.33 -40.35 37.88
N HIS A 729 8.14 -39.94 38.37
CA HIS A 729 7.65 -38.58 38.61
C HIS A 729 7.50 -38.26 40.12
N ASN A 730 7.39 -36.98 40.51
CA ASN A 730 6.09 -36.40 40.97
C ASN A 730 6.15 -34.94 41.50
N TYR A 731 5.11 -34.17 41.12
CA TYR A 731 4.35 -33.16 41.90
C TYR A 731 5.01 -31.97 42.65
N VAL A 732 4.57 -30.76 42.23
CA VAL A 732 3.92 -29.69 43.03
C VAL A 732 4.70 -28.52 43.70
N GLN A 733 4.14 -27.32 43.42
CA GLN A 733 4.10 -26.02 44.13
C GLN A 733 5.32 -25.08 44.30
N ASN A 734 5.00 -23.81 44.01
CA ASN A 734 5.60 -22.55 44.45
C ASN A 734 5.20 -22.28 45.92
N PRO A 735 6.01 -21.61 46.76
CA PRO A 735 5.83 -20.15 46.89
C PRO A 735 7.11 -19.33 47.18
N TYR A 736 6.99 -18.00 47.01
CA TYR A 736 7.87 -17.01 47.62
C TYR A 736 7.66 -16.92 49.14
N GLN A 737 8.72 -16.66 49.92
CA GLN A 737 8.61 -15.71 51.05
C GLN A 737 9.94 -15.07 51.49
N THR A 738 9.77 -13.91 52.13
CA THR A 738 10.76 -12.98 52.71
C THR A 738 11.50 -13.50 53.94
N TYR A 739 12.68 -12.94 54.27
CA TYR A 739 12.96 -12.34 55.59
C TYR A 739 14.19 -11.41 55.56
N ALA A 740 14.55 -10.74 56.67
CA ALA A 740 15.45 -9.58 56.70
C ALA A 740 16.36 -9.49 57.96
N ASN A 741 17.33 -8.55 57.89
CA ASN A 741 18.09 -7.90 58.98
C ASN A 741 19.10 -8.69 59.84
N SER A 742 20.38 -8.29 59.76
CA SER A 742 21.35 -8.05 60.87
C SER A 742 22.78 -7.83 60.34
N HIS A 743 23.75 -7.27 61.06
CA HIS A 743 23.80 -6.01 61.85
C HIS A 743 25.29 -5.63 62.09
N SER A 744 25.57 -4.44 62.66
CA SER A 744 26.90 -3.91 63.09
C SER A 744 27.93 -3.52 61.97
N GLY A 745 28.80 -2.51 62.17
CA GLY A 745 28.82 -1.53 63.27
C GLY A 745 29.96 -0.47 63.23
N HIS A 746 29.71 0.64 63.93
CA HIS A 746 30.62 1.69 64.44
C HIS A 746 31.45 2.62 63.52
N GLY A 747 31.38 3.94 63.80
CA GLY A 747 32.26 5.00 63.27
C GLY A 747 31.78 6.43 63.62
N TYR A 748 32.43 7.10 64.59
CA TYR A 748 32.23 8.51 65.01
C TYR A 748 33.13 9.47 64.16
N SER A 749 32.99 10.80 64.07
CA SER A 749 32.11 11.82 64.70
C SER A 749 32.12 13.21 64.00
N GLN A 750 30.98 13.92 64.05
CA GLN A 750 30.78 15.39 64.27
C GLN A 750 31.30 16.52 63.32
N SER A 751 30.54 17.64 63.37
CA SER A 751 30.79 19.02 62.88
C SER A 751 30.73 19.30 61.35
N GLY A 752 30.19 20.43 60.87
CA GLY A 752 29.37 21.44 61.57
C GLY A 752 28.89 22.66 60.72
N HIS A 753 27.62 23.05 60.93
CA HIS A 753 27.02 24.42 60.92
C HIS A 753 27.06 25.41 59.72
N SER A 754 26.08 26.33 59.76
CA SER A 754 25.72 27.44 58.83
C SER A 754 25.22 27.04 57.44
N HIS A 755 24.13 27.55 56.84
CA HIS A 755 23.36 28.83 56.84
C HIS A 755 23.85 29.93 55.87
N GLY A 756 22.93 30.33 54.97
CA GLY A 756 23.04 31.50 54.09
C GLY A 756 21.74 31.71 53.30
N HIS A 757 21.06 32.85 53.50
CA HIS A 757 19.82 33.23 52.82
C HIS A 757 20.02 34.44 51.91
N GLY A 758 19.23 34.50 50.83
CA GLY A 758 18.89 35.73 50.11
C GLY A 758 18.94 35.60 48.58
N TYR A 759 18.25 36.40 47.77
CA TYR A 759 17.00 37.18 47.82
C TYR A 759 17.05 38.06 46.55
N ALA A 760 15.94 38.19 45.81
CA ALA A 760 15.81 39.03 44.60
C ALA A 760 16.73 38.66 43.40
N GLY A 761 16.43 39.04 42.15
CA GLY A 761 15.19 39.63 41.61
C GLY A 761 15.44 40.41 40.32
N GLY A 762 14.65 40.18 39.26
CA GLY A 762 14.78 40.91 37.98
C GLY A 762 13.64 40.59 37.01
N ARG A 763 13.24 41.58 36.19
CA ARG A 763 12.23 41.49 35.14
C ARG A 763 12.81 41.96 33.80
N ALA A 764 12.25 41.43 32.71
CA ALA A 764 12.21 42.01 31.35
C ALA A 764 13.55 42.36 30.66
N PHE A 765 13.80 41.75 29.51
CA PHE A 765 13.09 42.14 28.28
C PHE A 765 12.59 40.89 27.54
#